data_AF-A0A6J1DBM9-F1
#
_entry.id   AF-A0A6J1DBM9-F1
#
_cell.length_a   1.000
_cell.length_b   1.000
_cell.length_c   1.000
_cell.angle_alpha   90.00
_cell.angle_beta   90.00
_cell.angle_gamma   90.00
#
_symmetry.space_group_name_H-M   'P 1'
#
loop_
_entity.id
_entity.type
_entity.pdbx_description
1 polymer ?
#
loop_
_entity_poly.entity_id
_entity_poly.type
_entity_poly.pdbx_seq_one_letter_code
_entity_poly.pdbx_strand_id
1 'polypeptide(L)'
;MDDELLELQRQFEFAQQAKSSIRLSERNVVELVQKLQELRILDFDLLHTVSGKEYITPEHLRREILAEIEKLGRISLIDLADTIGVDLYYVEKQAEQIISDDPRLMLIQGEIISQSYWDSVAEEINERLQESSQIALAEIAAELQVGSELLASMLDQRLGTLVKGRLEGGQLYTPAYVARVSAMVRGATRSITVPTNLTVIWSSLQQLLQGINGASGIAVDGSFFQSLFNGLMKENEVLGSLRAGVHWTPTIFSIAQKECIDSFFSQNSVVSYEYLRKLGIPNPIQFLQSRYPDGIPLSTTFIHPSIIEMLDSTVEDILECGSWTNSLLVLPSSFEPQDASKILSSCPSVQVALKSNKALIFGDSFIFSNIFIKDLYDRMEKEMETINVPGSSAGIFSADSLSSSKLGNDPSTFAESVETGNDSGKTGEIMEKRSKKKKGKSTGNTLSTAAESAVDDQESSTKSKKNQRKAKATSSVQVAEAKTGGKKESVKSKENNINIPTEEWVTEKIKTMMPDFEEHGIDDPAIILQPLVNHIRPMLNNSWRERRKALFTENAEKMKRVLDSTQQKLDETFLNLQLYEKALDLFEDDQSISVILHRHLLRTSAAPIVDLLFHNLDLHNKLKNGIEVAELQNSESVSLNTGERTTLAKSLPGTLSNKALTVAEALEGKRVETFVSALGDLVEESGMVFKKLDKKLERTLLHSYRKELTSQVSAEMDPIALLPKVVSLLYLQIHHKALQAPGRAISVAISRLKDKLDDSAYKILTDYQSATVTLLSLISAATGDEDCSSDRILTKRELLESRIPALKGLVLSA
;
A
#
# COMPACT_ATOMS: atom_id res chain seq x y z
N MET A 1 21.94 119.76 22.07
CA MET A 1 22.26 119.88 20.64
C MET A 1 22.22 121.35 20.33
N ASP A 2 23.40 121.93 20.19
CA ASP A 2 23.69 123.15 20.94
C ASP A 2 23.95 124.31 19.98
N ASP A 3 23.65 125.54 20.39
CA ASP A 3 23.79 126.71 19.52
C ASP A 3 25.26 126.93 19.09
N GLU A 4 26.23 126.50 19.93
CA GLU A 4 27.65 126.43 19.54
C GLU A 4 27.91 125.46 18.37
N LEU A 5 27.17 124.34 18.28
CA LEU A 5 27.31 123.34 17.22
C LEU A 5 26.68 123.85 15.91
N LEU A 6 25.54 124.56 15.99
CA LEU A 6 24.97 125.29 14.86
C LEU A 6 25.87 126.44 14.37
N GLU A 7 26.46 127.20 15.29
CA GLU A 7 27.38 128.28 14.95
C GLU A 7 28.70 127.72 14.35
N LEU A 8 29.21 126.59 14.86
CA LEU A 8 30.33 125.86 14.26
C LEU A 8 29.98 125.31 12.87
N GLN A 9 28.78 124.76 12.66
CA GLN A 9 28.32 124.34 11.33
C GLN A 9 28.27 125.53 10.36
N ARG A 10 27.75 126.68 10.80
CA ARG A 10 27.70 127.91 9.99
C ARG A 10 29.09 128.45 9.64
N GLN A 11 30.02 128.41 10.59
CA GLN A 11 31.41 128.81 10.37
C GLN A 11 32.14 127.82 9.44
N PHE A 12 31.81 126.52 9.52
CA PHE A 12 32.34 125.48 8.63
C PHE A 12 31.78 125.62 7.20
N GLU A 13 30.48 125.87 7.02
CA GLU A 13 29.90 126.22 5.71
C GLU A 13 30.58 127.46 5.12
N PHE A 14 30.77 128.52 5.91
CA PHE A 14 31.43 129.74 5.46
C PHE A 14 32.88 129.47 5.03
N ALA A 15 33.61 128.62 5.77
CA ALA A 15 34.95 128.19 5.42
C ALA A 15 35.00 127.30 4.16
N GLN A 16 33.99 126.46 3.92
CA GLN A 16 33.88 125.66 2.69
C GLN A 16 33.49 126.50 1.47
N GLN A 17 32.63 127.51 1.64
CA GLN A 17 32.21 128.43 0.58
C GLN A 17 33.33 129.43 0.20
N ALA A 18 34.29 129.68 1.09
CA ALA A 18 35.47 130.49 0.81
C ALA A 18 36.37 129.82 -0.24
N LYS A 19 36.33 130.32 -1.48
CA LYS A 19 37.19 129.84 -2.58
C LYS A 19 38.68 129.99 -2.22
N SER A 20 39.33 128.88 -1.90
CA SER A 20 40.78 128.85 -1.70
C SER A 20 41.51 129.29 -2.97
N SER A 21 42.51 130.17 -2.81
CA SER A 21 43.42 130.56 -3.89
C SER A 21 44.35 129.41 -4.32
N ILE A 22 44.52 128.43 -3.44
CA ILE A 22 45.23 127.18 -3.69
C ILE A 22 44.19 126.06 -3.76
N ARG A 23 43.98 125.51 -4.95
CA ARG A 23 43.35 124.20 -5.11
C ARG A 23 44.47 123.15 -5.07
N LEU A 24 44.36 122.17 -4.18
CA LEU A 24 45.11 120.94 -4.32
C LEU A 24 44.65 120.25 -5.61
N SER A 25 45.58 119.74 -6.41
CA SER A 25 45.24 118.80 -7.47
C SER A 25 44.77 117.48 -6.84
N GLU A 26 44.00 116.68 -7.58
CA GLU A 26 43.57 115.34 -7.14
C GLU A 26 44.77 114.50 -6.67
N ARG A 27 45.88 114.55 -7.44
CA ARG A 27 47.17 113.95 -7.07
C ARG A 27 47.70 114.45 -5.72
N ASN A 28 47.70 115.75 -5.47
CA ASN A 28 48.19 116.30 -4.20
C ASN A 28 47.26 115.92 -3.02
N VAL A 29 45.96 115.71 -3.26
CA VAL A 29 45.04 115.18 -2.24
C VAL A 29 45.37 113.72 -1.93
N VAL A 30 45.58 112.88 -2.94
CA VAL A 30 46.00 111.47 -2.77
C VAL A 30 47.33 111.38 -2.02
N GLU A 31 48.35 112.15 -2.42
CA GLU A 31 49.66 112.19 -1.76
C GLU A 31 49.56 112.70 -0.30
N LEU A 32 48.63 113.62 0.01
CA LEU A 32 48.36 114.08 1.37
C LEU A 32 47.67 112.99 2.22
N VAL A 33 46.64 112.34 1.69
CA VAL A 33 45.91 111.25 2.37
C VAL A 33 46.84 110.09 2.68
N GLN A 34 47.69 109.69 1.73
CA GLN A 34 48.71 108.66 1.93
C GLN A 34 49.70 109.06 3.04
N LYS A 35 50.11 110.33 3.11
CA LYS A 35 50.98 110.82 4.19
C LYS A 35 50.28 110.87 5.55
N LEU A 36 48.98 111.14 5.61
CA LEU A 36 48.20 111.09 6.86
C LEU A 36 48.06 109.65 7.39
N GLN A 37 47.97 108.65 6.49
CA GLN A 37 48.03 107.22 6.86
C GLN A 37 49.45 106.79 7.31
N GLU A 38 50.51 107.18 6.58
CA GLU A 38 51.91 106.89 6.98
C GLU A 38 52.24 107.42 8.38
N LEU A 39 51.74 108.61 8.72
CA LEU A 39 51.92 109.25 10.02
C LEU A 39 50.99 108.71 11.12
N ARG A 40 50.08 107.77 10.79
CA ARG A 40 49.01 107.26 11.68
C ARG A 40 48.14 108.37 12.28
N ILE A 41 47.89 109.43 11.51
CA ILE A 41 46.91 110.48 11.83
C ILE A 41 45.52 110.05 11.36
N LEU A 42 45.47 109.24 10.30
CA LEU A 42 44.37 108.33 10.02
C LEU A 42 44.79 106.94 10.54
N ASP A 43 44.07 106.42 11.53
CA ASP A 43 44.35 105.15 12.22
C ASP A 43 43.43 103.99 11.76
N PHE A 44 42.52 104.27 10.83
CA PHE A 44 41.61 103.31 10.19
C PHE A 44 41.94 103.10 8.71
N ASP A 45 41.60 101.92 8.19
CA ASP A 45 41.66 101.61 6.76
C ASP A 45 40.75 102.55 5.97
N LEU A 46 41.23 103.05 4.83
CA LEU A 46 40.49 103.94 3.95
C LEU A 46 40.36 103.30 2.57
N LEU A 47 39.12 103.01 2.18
CA LEU A 47 38.78 102.43 0.87
C LEU A 47 38.65 103.53 -0.17
N HIS A 48 38.66 103.17 -1.45
CA HIS A 48 38.34 104.09 -2.55
C HIS A 48 37.26 103.50 -3.44
N THR A 49 36.47 104.34 -4.11
CA THR A 49 35.56 103.87 -5.16
C THR A 49 36.35 103.31 -6.35
N VAL A 50 35.73 102.45 -7.16
CA VAL A 50 36.31 101.90 -8.41
C VAL A 50 36.70 103.03 -9.38
N SER A 51 36.05 104.19 -9.28
CA SER A 51 36.41 105.40 -10.04
C SER A 51 37.70 106.09 -9.59
N GLY A 52 38.21 105.78 -8.39
CA GLY A 52 39.38 106.41 -7.76
C GLY A 52 39.18 107.86 -7.29
N LYS A 53 37.96 108.40 -7.36
CA LYS A 53 37.67 109.82 -7.06
C LYS A 53 37.31 110.11 -5.61
N GLU A 54 36.81 109.10 -4.90
CA GLU A 54 36.19 109.24 -3.59
C GLU A 54 36.78 108.21 -2.62
N TYR A 55 37.01 108.64 -1.39
CA TYR A 55 37.52 107.82 -0.30
C TYR A 55 36.37 107.51 0.68
N ILE A 56 36.20 106.22 1.00
CA ILE A 56 35.08 105.69 1.79
C ILE A 56 35.66 104.98 3.01
N THR A 57 35.11 105.22 4.20
CA THR A 57 35.49 104.47 5.41
C THR A 57 34.68 103.17 5.50
N PRO A 58 35.21 102.10 6.12
CA PRO A 58 34.45 100.86 6.33
C PRO A 58 33.09 101.07 7.01
N GLU A 59 33.00 102.02 7.95
CA GLU A 59 31.74 102.40 8.61
C GLU A 59 30.78 103.21 7.71
N HIS A 60 31.29 103.87 6.66
CA HIS A 60 30.45 104.48 5.62
C HIS A 60 29.88 103.42 4.69
N LEU A 61 30.74 102.52 4.20
CA LEU A 61 30.35 101.36 3.40
C LEU A 61 29.32 100.50 4.15
N ARG A 62 29.53 100.26 5.45
CA ARG A 62 28.60 99.53 6.31
C ARG A 62 27.20 100.16 6.33
N ARG A 63 27.11 101.49 6.48
CA ARG A 63 25.82 102.22 6.48
C ARG A 63 25.13 102.19 5.12
N GLU A 64 25.87 102.28 4.03
CA GLU A 64 25.29 102.23 2.67
C GLU A 64 24.79 100.83 2.32
N ILE A 65 25.55 99.79 2.67
CA ILE A 65 25.11 98.40 2.54
C ILE A 65 23.80 98.17 3.34
N LEU A 66 23.75 98.61 4.60
CA LEU A 66 22.54 98.49 5.42
C LEU A 66 21.34 99.25 4.84
N ALA A 67 21.55 100.45 4.29
CA ALA A 67 20.48 101.26 3.70
C ALA A 67 19.88 100.63 2.44
N GLU A 68 20.70 100.02 1.57
CA GLU A 68 20.19 99.31 0.39
C GLU A 68 19.53 97.97 0.75
N ILE A 69 20.02 97.25 1.77
CA ILE A 69 19.34 96.06 2.32
C ILE A 69 17.97 96.43 2.89
N GLU A 70 17.85 97.52 3.66
CA GLU A 70 16.57 97.97 4.24
C GLU A 70 15.57 98.42 3.15
N LYS A 71 16.08 99.01 2.06
CA LYS A 71 15.31 99.53 0.92
C LYS A 71 14.81 98.45 -0.04
N LEU A 72 15.56 97.36 -0.25
CA LEU A 72 15.25 96.32 -1.24
C LEU A 72 14.90 94.97 -0.63
N GLY A 73 15.32 94.68 0.60
CA GLY A 73 15.11 93.41 1.31
C GLY A 73 15.92 92.22 0.76
N ARG A 74 16.12 92.15 -0.55
CA ARG A 74 16.99 91.19 -1.26
C ARG A 74 17.88 91.93 -2.25
N ILE A 75 19.19 91.70 -2.20
CA ILE A 75 20.16 92.32 -3.12
C ILE A 75 21.38 91.42 -3.34
N SER A 76 21.85 91.32 -4.59
CA SER A 76 23.12 90.69 -4.95
C SER A 76 24.32 91.52 -4.49
N LEU A 77 25.37 90.90 -3.97
CA LEU A 77 26.63 91.58 -3.63
C LEU A 77 27.27 92.26 -4.85
N ILE A 78 26.99 91.78 -6.07
CA ILE A 78 27.47 92.38 -7.33
C ILE A 78 26.70 93.68 -7.60
N ASP A 79 25.36 93.65 -7.57
CA ASP A 79 24.52 94.83 -7.78
C ASP A 79 24.77 95.89 -6.69
N LEU A 80 25.05 95.44 -5.46
CA LEU A 80 25.44 96.27 -4.33
C LEU A 80 26.81 96.95 -4.54
N ALA A 81 27.79 96.22 -5.09
CA ALA A 81 29.11 96.76 -5.43
C ALA A 81 29.03 97.79 -6.57
N ASP A 82 28.24 97.53 -7.61
CA ASP A 82 27.98 98.47 -8.70
C ASP A 82 27.18 99.71 -8.23
N THR A 83 26.23 99.54 -7.31
CA THR A 83 25.40 100.64 -6.76
C THR A 83 26.20 101.57 -5.84
N ILE A 84 27.06 101.02 -4.99
CA ILE A 84 27.93 101.79 -4.08
C ILE A 84 29.22 102.26 -4.79
N GLY A 85 29.58 101.64 -5.92
CA GLY A 85 30.77 101.97 -6.69
C GLY A 85 32.09 101.57 -6.01
N VAL A 86 32.07 100.52 -5.18
CA VAL A 86 33.23 100.00 -4.43
C VAL A 86 33.56 98.59 -4.90
N ASP A 87 34.85 98.21 -4.90
CA ASP A 87 35.29 96.88 -5.34
C ASP A 87 34.64 95.75 -4.52
N LEU A 88 34.16 94.72 -5.23
CA LEU A 88 33.40 93.60 -4.69
C LEU A 88 34.09 92.94 -3.48
N TYR A 89 35.42 92.84 -3.46
CA TYR A 89 36.15 92.23 -2.36
C TYR A 89 35.91 92.94 -1.00
N TYR A 90 35.78 94.27 -1.02
CA TYR A 90 35.47 95.03 0.20
C TYR A 90 33.99 94.95 0.56
N VAL A 91 33.11 94.84 -0.43
CA VAL A 91 31.66 94.67 -0.23
C VAL A 91 31.34 93.30 0.37
N GLU A 92 31.93 92.22 -0.17
CA GLU A 92 31.88 90.86 0.39
C GLU A 92 32.35 90.84 1.85
N LYS A 93 33.57 91.33 2.11
CA LYS A 93 34.17 91.38 3.45
C LYS A 93 33.34 92.20 4.45
N GLN A 94 32.67 93.27 4.00
CA GLN A 94 31.85 94.10 4.88
C GLN A 94 30.45 93.50 5.09
N ALA A 95 29.90 92.80 4.10
CA ALA A 95 28.66 92.05 4.19
C ALA A 95 28.77 90.85 5.15
N GLU A 96 29.88 90.09 5.10
CA GLU A 96 30.15 89.00 6.05
C GLU A 96 30.10 89.47 7.51
N GLN A 97 30.62 90.67 7.80
CA GLN A 97 30.55 91.28 9.13
C GLN A 97 29.11 91.67 9.50
N ILE A 98 28.39 92.34 8.60
CA ILE A 98 26.99 92.77 8.80
C ILE A 98 26.09 91.56 9.10
N ILE A 99 26.27 90.45 8.39
CA ILE A 99 25.51 89.19 8.56
C ILE A 99 25.95 88.43 9.82
N SER A 100 27.20 88.59 10.26
CA SER A 100 27.65 88.08 11.56
C SER A 100 27.08 88.87 12.74
N ASP A 101 26.78 90.15 12.55
CA ASP A 101 26.26 91.05 13.58
C ASP A 101 24.71 91.04 13.68
N ASP A 102 23.99 90.82 12.59
CA ASP A 102 22.52 90.80 12.55
C ASP A 102 21.94 89.45 12.06
N PRO A 103 21.40 88.60 12.95
CA PRO A 103 20.85 87.28 12.60
C PRO A 103 19.53 87.35 11.80
N ARG A 104 19.03 88.55 11.46
CA ARG A 104 17.88 88.77 10.57
C ARG A 104 18.29 88.84 9.09
N LEU A 105 19.58 88.76 8.79
CA LEU A 105 20.14 88.79 7.44
C LEU A 105 20.80 87.45 7.12
N MET A 106 20.73 87.02 5.86
CA MET A 106 21.30 85.76 5.39
C MET A 106 22.02 85.96 4.06
N LEU A 107 23.20 85.35 3.90
CA LEU A 107 23.94 85.30 2.64
C LEU A 107 23.68 83.99 1.91
N ILE A 108 23.12 84.06 0.71
CA ILE A 108 22.70 82.89 -0.07
C ILE A 108 23.14 83.08 -1.52
N GLN A 109 24.06 82.23 -2.01
CA GLN A 109 24.59 82.26 -3.39
C GLN A 109 25.17 83.62 -3.87
N GLY A 110 25.53 84.51 -2.94
CA GLY A 110 26.01 85.87 -3.25
C GLY A 110 24.94 86.96 -3.13
N GLU A 111 23.73 86.63 -2.66
CA GLU A 111 22.69 87.59 -2.32
C GLU A 111 22.52 87.73 -0.81
N ILE A 112 22.35 88.96 -0.33
CA ILE A 112 21.87 89.23 1.03
C ILE A 112 20.34 89.25 1.00
N ILE A 113 19.70 88.49 1.88
CA ILE A 113 18.24 88.44 2.02
C ILE A 113 17.85 88.72 3.48
N SER A 114 16.93 89.65 3.69
CA SER A 114 16.41 90.01 5.01
C SER A 114 15.22 89.14 5.44
N GLN A 115 15.00 89.05 6.74
CA GLN A 115 13.80 88.43 7.31
C GLN A 115 12.51 89.15 6.85
N SER A 116 12.56 90.48 6.67
CA SER A 116 11.40 91.27 6.19
C SER A 116 11.03 91.00 4.73
N TYR A 117 11.99 90.68 3.86
CA TYR A 117 11.70 90.19 2.51
C TYR A 117 10.92 88.88 2.57
N TRP A 118 11.36 87.93 3.41
CA TRP A 118 10.68 86.65 3.60
C TRP A 118 9.30 86.77 4.27
N ASP A 119 9.07 87.81 5.09
CA ASP A 119 7.76 88.11 5.65
C ASP A 119 6.79 88.58 4.56
N SER A 120 7.19 89.57 3.75
CA SER A 120 6.39 90.04 2.60
C SER A 120 6.09 88.94 1.58
N VAL A 121 7.10 88.13 1.23
CA VAL A 121 6.96 86.97 0.34
C VAL A 121 6.00 85.92 0.93
N ALA A 122 6.01 85.72 2.25
CA ALA A 122 5.06 84.82 2.89
C ALA A 122 3.62 85.36 2.90
N GLU A 123 3.42 86.68 2.96
CA GLU A 123 2.09 87.29 2.78
C GLU A 123 1.57 87.12 1.34
N GLU A 124 2.40 87.36 0.32
CA GLU A 124 2.05 87.12 -1.09
C GLU A 124 1.71 85.64 -1.36
N ILE A 125 2.55 84.72 -0.88
CA ILE A 125 2.30 83.27 -0.95
C ILE A 125 0.99 82.90 -0.25
N ASN A 126 0.68 83.54 0.88
CA ASN A 126 -0.57 83.31 1.59
C ASN A 126 -1.79 83.78 0.80
N GLU A 127 -1.77 84.98 0.21
CA GLU A 127 -2.88 85.49 -0.60
C GLU A 127 -3.16 84.57 -1.79
N ARG A 128 -2.13 84.28 -2.60
CA ARG A 128 -2.22 83.37 -3.76
C ARG A 128 -2.68 81.97 -3.35
N LEU A 129 -2.31 81.49 -2.14
CA LEU A 129 -2.76 80.21 -1.60
C LEU A 129 -4.25 80.22 -1.21
N GLN A 130 -4.77 81.32 -0.64
CA GLN A 130 -6.20 81.43 -0.33
C GLN A 130 -7.05 81.46 -1.62
N GLU A 131 -6.56 82.10 -2.69
CA GLU A 131 -7.22 82.06 -4.01
C GLU A 131 -7.16 80.67 -4.65
N SER A 132 -5.97 80.07 -4.71
CA SER A 132 -5.71 78.82 -5.45
C SER A 132 -6.14 77.56 -4.71
N SER A 133 -6.44 77.65 -3.41
CA SER A 133 -6.67 76.55 -2.44
C SER A 133 -5.50 75.58 -2.23
N GLN A 134 -4.63 75.37 -3.22
CA GLN A 134 -3.39 74.59 -3.19
C GLN A 134 -2.33 75.18 -4.14
N ILE A 135 -1.04 75.11 -3.81
CA ILE A 135 0.09 75.53 -4.68
C ILE A 135 1.27 74.56 -4.54
N ALA A 136 2.00 74.29 -5.62
CA ALA A 136 3.25 73.51 -5.56
C ALA A 136 4.43 74.38 -5.09
N LEU A 137 5.19 73.93 -4.09
CA LEU A 137 6.33 74.68 -3.55
C LEU A 137 7.42 74.92 -4.60
N ALA A 138 7.60 73.98 -5.54
CA ALA A 138 8.55 74.09 -6.64
C ALA A 138 8.19 75.17 -7.67
N GLU A 139 6.90 75.54 -7.80
CA GLU A 139 6.44 76.64 -8.66
C GLU A 139 6.89 77.98 -8.07
N ILE A 140 6.57 78.21 -6.80
CA ILE A 140 6.96 79.40 -6.03
C ILE A 140 8.49 79.51 -5.96
N ALA A 141 9.20 78.40 -5.72
CA ALA A 141 10.66 78.38 -5.67
C ALA A 141 11.31 78.77 -7.02
N ALA A 142 10.69 78.40 -8.15
CA ALA A 142 11.14 78.80 -9.48
C ALA A 142 10.86 80.28 -9.78
N GLU A 143 9.67 80.79 -9.40
CA GLU A 143 9.33 82.21 -9.54
C GLU A 143 10.26 83.11 -8.72
N LEU A 144 10.54 82.72 -7.47
CA LEU A 144 11.46 83.42 -6.57
C LEU A 144 12.95 83.16 -6.88
N GLN A 145 13.28 82.25 -7.79
CA GLN A 145 14.67 81.83 -8.10
C GLN A 145 15.45 81.40 -6.85
N VAL A 146 14.88 80.51 -6.04
CA VAL A 146 15.48 79.95 -4.81
C VAL A 146 15.33 78.44 -4.74
N GLY A 147 16.13 77.78 -3.91
CA GLY A 147 15.99 76.34 -3.66
C GLY A 147 14.71 76.03 -2.87
N SER A 148 13.95 75.01 -3.28
CA SER A 148 12.70 74.61 -2.62
C SER A 148 12.88 74.22 -1.14
N GLU A 149 14.04 73.68 -0.77
CA GLU A 149 14.38 73.34 0.63
C GLU A 149 14.56 74.60 1.49
N LEU A 150 15.20 75.64 0.94
CA LEU A 150 15.31 76.94 1.60
C LEU A 150 13.92 77.55 1.78
N LEU A 151 13.11 77.58 0.72
CA LEU A 151 11.76 78.12 0.78
C LEU A 151 10.89 77.36 1.79
N ALA A 152 10.99 76.02 1.87
CA ALA A 152 10.34 75.23 2.92
C ALA A 152 10.77 75.70 4.32
N SER A 153 12.07 75.83 4.60
CA SER A 153 12.58 76.25 5.91
C SER A 153 12.17 77.68 6.31
N MET A 154 11.98 78.58 5.34
CA MET A 154 11.51 79.95 5.58
C MET A 154 10.00 80.02 5.80
N LEU A 155 9.24 79.16 5.13
CA LEU A 155 7.79 79.05 5.30
C LEU A 155 7.41 78.30 6.58
N ASP A 156 8.14 77.26 6.99
CA ASP A 156 7.87 76.50 8.22
C ASP A 156 7.87 77.39 9.48
N GLN A 157 8.69 78.44 9.50
CA GLN A 157 8.69 79.47 10.57
C GLN A 157 7.44 80.36 10.57
N ARG A 158 6.67 80.35 9.49
CA ARG A 158 5.57 81.29 9.16
C ARG A 158 4.23 80.58 8.91
N LEU A 159 4.21 79.24 8.88
CA LEU A 159 2.99 78.43 8.81
C LEU A 159 2.14 78.63 10.07
N GLY A 160 0.85 78.88 9.87
CA GLY A 160 -0.11 79.16 10.94
C GLY A 160 -0.12 80.60 11.45
N THR A 161 0.88 81.43 11.12
CA THR A 161 0.94 82.86 11.48
C THR A 161 0.63 83.74 10.28
N LEU A 162 1.62 83.99 9.41
CA LEU A 162 1.44 84.70 8.14
C LEU A 162 0.76 83.80 7.10
N VAL A 163 1.27 82.56 6.97
CA VAL A 163 0.78 81.59 5.98
C VAL A 163 -0.27 80.69 6.60
N LYS A 164 -1.54 80.95 6.27
CA LYS A 164 -2.69 80.13 6.73
C LYS A 164 -2.85 78.90 5.83
N GLY A 165 -1.85 78.02 5.90
CA GLY A 165 -1.75 76.80 5.11
C GLY A 165 -1.08 75.65 5.88
N ARG A 166 -1.00 74.49 5.22
CA ARG A 166 -0.27 73.29 5.63
C ARG A 166 0.65 72.87 4.49
N LEU A 167 1.95 72.74 4.76
CA LEU A 167 2.94 72.19 3.83
C LEU A 167 3.00 70.66 3.99
N GLU A 168 2.81 69.91 2.91
CA GLU A 168 2.91 68.45 2.90
C GLU A 168 3.22 67.94 1.48
N GLY A 169 4.14 66.98 1.35
CA GLY A 169 4.50 66.41 0.03
C GLY A 169 5.08 67.42 -0.98
N GLY A 170 5.61 68.56 -0.52
CA GLY A 170 6.05 69.65 -1.39
C GLY A 170 4.93 70.51 -1.97
N GLN A 171 3.70 70.42 -1.44
CA GLN A 171 2.57 71.26 -1.79
C GLN A 171 2.04 72.00 -0.55
N LEU A 172 1.62 73.24 -0.73
CA LEU A 172 0.91 74.04 0.26
C LEU A 172 -0.59 73.88 0.04
N TYR A 173 -1.34 73.64 1.12
CA TYR A 173 -2.80 73.50 1.08
C TYR A 173 -3.47 74.44 2.08
N THR A 174 -4.60 75.05 1.70
CA THR A 174 -5.46 75.76 2.66
C THR A 174 -6.12 74.79 3.65
N PRO A 175 -6.37 75.17 4.91
CA PRO A 175 -7.10 74.33 5.88
C PRO A 175 -8.47 73.88 5.37
N ALA A 176 -9.16 74.72 4.58
CA ALA A 176 -10.43 74.39 3.95
C ALA A 176 -10.30 73.29 2.88
N TYR A 177 -9.20 73.27 2.11
CA TYR A 177 -8.91 72.18 1.17
C TYR A 177 -8.56 70.88 1.90
N VAL A 178 -7.71 70.94 2.92
CA VAL A 178 -7.36 69.79 3.77
C VAL A 178 -8.61 69.16 4.39
N ALA A 179 -9.51 69.97 4.95
CA ALA A 179 -10.78 69.51 5.51
C ALA A 179 -11.70 68.87 4.46
N ARG A 180 -11.76 69.43 3.24
CA ARG A 180 -12.53 68.88 2.10
C ARG A 180 -12.01 67.51 1.68
N VAL A 181 -10.70 67.37 1.46
CA VAL A 181 -10.09 66.10 1.05
C VAL A 181 -10.18 65.06 2.17
N SER A 182 -9.99 65.45 3.44
CA SER A 182 -10.22 64.57 4.59
C SER A 182 -11.65 64.05 4.65
N ALA A 183 -12.66 64.91 4.43
CA ALA A 183 -14.05 64.49 4.34
C ALA A 183 -14.32 63.52 3.17
N MET A 184 -13.63 63.68 2.03
CA MET A 184 -13.71 62.75 0.89
C MET A 184 -13.05 61.39 1.21
N VAL A 185 -11.85 61.38 1.80
CA VAL A 185 -11.16 60.16 2.27
C VAL A 185 -12.04 59.41 3.28
N ARG A 186 -12.59 60.12 4.27
CA ARG A 186 -13.52 59.58 5.28
C ARG A 186 -14.79 59.02 4.65
N GLY A 187 -15.37 59.71 3.66
CA GLY A 187 -16.55 59.24 2.93
C GLY A 187 -16.28 57.93 2.19
N ALA A 188 -15.21 57.89 1.38
CA ALA A 188 -14.84 56.72 0.59
C ALA A 188 -14.40 55.52 1.45
N THR A 189 -13.73 55.74 2.58
CA THR A 189 -13.26 54.65 3.45
C THR A 189 -14.33 54.11 4.40
N ARG A 190 -15.37 54.91 4.72
CA ARG A 190 -16.58 54.46 5.43
C ARG A 190 -17.61 53.76 4.53
N SER A 191 -17.68 54.08 3.24
CA SER A 191 -18.64 53.44 2.31
C SER A 191 -18.23 52.03 1.87
N ILE A 192 -16.95 51.69 2.03
CA ILE A 192 -16.42 50.36 1.69
C ILE A 192 -16.84 49.32 2.74
N THR A 193 -17.50 48.27 2.26
CA THR A 193 -18.01 47.15 3.07
C THR A 193 -17.23 45.84 2.91
N VAL A 194 -16.17 45.83 2.09
CA VAL A 194 -15.34 44.65 1.76
C VAL A 194 -13.85 44.98 1.77
N PRO A 195 -12.93 43.99 1.95
CA PRO A 195 -11.50 44.25 1.96
C PRO A 195 -11.02 44.84 0.63
N THR A 196 -10.40 46.02 0.66
CA THR A 196 -10.10 46.84 -0.53
C THR A 196 -8.67 47.38 -0.46
N ASN A 197 -7.99 47.51 -1.61
CA ASN A 197 -6.68 48.15 -1.68
C ASN A 197 -6.84 49.69 -1.71
N LEU A 198 -6.21 50.39 -0.75
CA LEU A 198 -6.24 51.84 -0.63
C LEU A 198 -5.79 52.56 -1.91
N THR A 199 -4.85 52.00 -2.68
CA THR A 199 -4.36 52.64 -3.92
C THR A 199 -5.45 52.86 -4.96
N VAL A 200 -6.46 51.98 -5.02
CA VAL A 200 -7.62 52.09 -5.92
C VAL A 200 -8.56 53.21 -5.45
N ILE A 201 -8.67 53.40 -4.13
CA ILE A 201 -9.42 54.51 -3.54
C ILE A 201 -8.71 55.83 -3.85
N TRP A 202 -7.38 55.88 -3.67
CA TRP A 202 -6.58 57.09 -3.87
C TRP A 202 -6.62 57.54 -5.34
N SER A 203 -6.50 56.64 -6.32
CA SER A 203 -6.67 56.99 -7.73
C SER A 203 -8.09 57.48 -8.07
N SER A 204 -9.13 56.86 -7.48
CA SER A 204 -10.52 57.30 -7.66
C SER A 204 -10.77 58.69 -7.07
N LEU A 205 -10.23 58.98 -5.87
CA LEU A 205 -10.32 60.30 -5.25
C LEU A 205 -9.53 61.37 -6.01
N GLN A 206 -8.35 61.02 -6.55
CA GLN A 206 -7.55 61.90 -7.39
C GLN A 206 -8.30 62.29 -8.68
N GLN A 207 -8.94 61.31 -9.35
CA GLN A 207 -9.78 61.57 -10.52
C GLN A 207 -10.98 62.47 -10.19
N LEU A 208 -11.62 62.27 -9.04
CA LEU A 208 -12.72 63.13 -8.58
C LEU A 208 -12.25 64.57 -8.27
N LEU A 209 -11.09 64.74 -7.65
CA LEU A 209 -10.52 66.08 -7.39
C LEU A 209 -10.15 66.82 -8.69
N GLN A 210 -9.61 66.12 -9.69
CA GLN A 210 -9.37 66.71 -11.02
C GLN A 210 -10.69 67.16 -11.68
N GLY A 211 -11.76 66.38 -11.54
CA GLY A 211 -13.09 66.75 -12.03
C GLY A 211 -13.73 67.95 -11.29
N ILE A 212 -13.41 68.15 -10.02
CA ILE A 212 -13.93 69.26 -9.18
C ILE A 212 -13.11 70.55 -9.38
N ASN A 213 -11.78 70.44 -9.46
CA ASN A 213 -10.87 71.59 -9.57
C ASN A 213 -10.65 72.06 -11.03
N GLY A 214 -11.03 71.25 -12.02
CA GLY A 214 -10.85 71.56 -13.44
C GLY A 214 -9.39 71.43 -13.90
N ALA A 215 -9.09 72.02 -15.05
CA ALA A 215 -7.79 71.86 -15.74
C ALA A 215 -6.58 72.46 -14.99
N SER A 216 -6.81 73.28 -13.97
CA SER A 216 -5.77 73.82 -13.06
C SER A 216 -5.56 72.96 -11.80
N GLY A 217 -6.26 71.83 -11.66
CA GLY A 217 -6.15 70.94 -10.50
C GLY A 217 -4.79 70.22 -10.42
N ILE A 218 -3.82 70.83 -9.72
CA ILE A 218 -2.56 70.19 -9.32
C ILE A 218 -2.85 68.80 -8.73
N ALA A 219 -2.08 67.80 -9.19
CA ALA A 219 -2.23 66.42 -8.74
C ALA A 219 -1.78 66.27 -7.27
N VAL A 220 -2.73 65.91 -6.41
CA VAL A 220 -2.48 65.51 -5.02
C VAL A 220 -1.80 64.15 -5.00
N ASP A 221 -0.71 64.01 -4.23
CA ASP A 221 0.06 62.77 -4.13
C ASP A 221 -0.64 61.70 -3.26
N GLY A 222 -0.34 60.43 -3.54
CA GLY A 222 -0.82 59.27 -2.78
C GLY A 222 -0.47 59.32 -1.28
N SER A 223 0.67 59.91 -0.91
CA SER A 223 1.07 60.07 0.49
C SER A 223 0.15 61.01 1.28
N PHE A 224 -0.43 62.03 0.65
CA PHE A 224 -1.36 62.96 1.31
C PHE A 224 -2.69 62.28 1.68
N PHE A 225 -3.28 61.51 0.76
CA PHE A 225 -4.46 60.69 1.07
C PHE A 225 -4.17 59.68 2.18
N GLN A 226 -2.99 59.04 2.15
CA GLN A 226 -2.56 58.10 3.18
C GLN A 226 -2.34 58.78 4.55
N SER A 227 -1.76 59.98 4.57
CA SER A 227 -1.55 60.79 5.78
C SER A 227 -2.89 61.16 6.44
N LEU A 228 -3.84 61.67 5.66
CA LEU A 228 -5.20 61.97 6.11
C LEU A 228 -5.92 60.71 6.62
N PHE A 229 -5.81 59.60 5.90
CA PHE A 229 -6.40 58.32 6.32
C PHE A 229 -5.82 57.80 7.64
N ASN A 230 -4.50 57.87 7.81
CA ASN A 230 -3.83 57.49 9.06
C ASN A 230 -4.26 58.39 10.24
N GLY A 231 -4.52 59.68 10.00
CA GLY A 231 -5.13 60.60 10.96
C GLY A 231 -6.54 60.17 11.36
N LEU A 232 -7.42 59.92 10.37
CA LEU A 232 -8.80 59.46 10.58
C LEU A 232 -8.88 58.11 11.32
N MET A 233 -7.90 57.21 11.12
CA MET A 233 -7.77 55.99 11.92
C MET A 233 -7.35 56.30 13.37
N LYS A 234 -6.36 57.16 13.58
CA LYS A 234 -5.87 57.56 14.92
C LYS A 234 -6.94 58.27 15.75
N GLU A 235 -7.81 59.04 15.09
CA GLU A 235 -8.95 59.74 15.68
C GLU A 235 -10.19 58.84 15.87
N ASN A 236 -10.11 57.56 15.46
CA ASN A 236 -11.21 56.57 15.45
C ASN A 236 -12.43 56.98 14.61
N GLU A 237 -12.29 57.94 13.69
CA GLU A 237 -13.36 58.30 12.76
C GLU A 237 -13.64 57.21 11.72
N VAL A 238 -12.68 56.33 11.45
CA VAL A 238 -12.80 55.23 10.48
C VAL A 238 -12.38 53.91 11.13
N LEU A 239 -13.32 52.97 11.26
CA LEU A 239 -13.15 51.74 12.04
C LEU A 239 -12.86 50.52 11.14
N GLY A 240 -11.72 49.88 11.39
CA GLY A 240 -11.25 48.69 10.68
C GLY A 240 -9.78 48.40 10.93
N SER A 241 -9.19 47.53 10.12
CA SER A 241 -7.78 47.14 10.20
C SER A 241 -7.07 47.34 8.87
N LEU A 242 -5.82 47.82 8.93
CA LEU A 242 -4.95 48.02 7.77
C LEU A 242 -3.87 46.93 7.74
N ARG A 243 -3.85 46.12 6.68
CA ARG A 243 -2.83 45.08 6.47
C ARG A 243 -1.79 45.54 5.44
N ALA A 244 -0.51 45.32 5.74
CA ALA A 244 0.64 45.72 4.90
C ALA A 244 0.62 47.19 4.41
N GLY A 245 0.05 48.10 5.20
CA GLY A 245 -0.05 49.53 4.88
C GLY A 245 -1.05 49.91 3.77
N VAL A 246 -1.56 48.95 2.99
CA VAL A 246 -2.40 49.23 1.80
C VAL A 246 -3.71 48.45 1.72
N HIS A 247 -3.88 47.34 2.45
CA HIS A 247 -5.10 46.54 2.41
C HIS A 247 -6.05 46.90 3.55
N TRP A 248 -7.03 47.76 3.26
CA TRP A 248 -8.08 48.14 4.19
C TRP A 248 -9.09 47.01 4.39
N THR A 249 -9.40 46.69 5.64
CA THR A 249 -10.42 45.69 6.04
C THR A 249 -11.37 46.34 7.03
N PRO A 250 -12.58 46.79 6.61
CA PRO A 250 -13.54 47.47 7.47
C PRO A 250 -13.98 46.63 8.69
N THR A 251 -14.33 47.29 9.80
CA THR A 251 -14.90 46.60 10.97
C THR A 251 -16.23 45.93 10.63
N ILE A 252 -17.09 46.54 9.79
CA ILE A 252 -18.37 45.95 9.39
C ILE A 252 -18.20 44.62 8.63
N PHE A 253 -17.22 44.54 7.72
CA PHE A 253 -16.84 43.27 7.07
C PHE A 253 -16.37 42.25 8.09
N SER A 254 -15.55 42.67 9.04
CA SER A 254 -14.97 41.81 10.07
C SER A 254 -16.03 41.27 11.04
N ILE A 255 -17.14 41.99 11.25
CA ILE A 255 -18.31 41.52 12.00
C ILE A 255 -19.12 40.53 11.15
N ALA A 256 -19.51 40.91 9.92
CA ALA A 256 -20.32 40.06 9.05
C ALA A 256 -19.63 38.72 8.70
N GLN A 257 -18.32 38.74 8.43
CA GLN A 257 -17.51 37.53 8.25
C GLN A 257 -17.56 36.64 9.49
N LYS A 258 -17.40 37.23 10.68
CA LYS A 258 -17.42 36.52 11.97
C LYS A 258 -18.78 35.92 12.28
N GLU A 259 -19.87 36.63 12.00
CA GLU A 259 -21.25 36.20 12.24
C GLU A 259 -21.68 35.12 11.23
N CYS A 260 -21.29 35.26 9.96
CA CYS A 260 -21.51 34.26 8.92
C CYS A 260 -20.89 32.90 9.29
N ILE A 261 -19.65 32.90 9.79
CA ILE A 261 -18.97 31.67 10.22
C ILE A 261 -19.65 31.04 11.44
N ASP A 262 -20.12 31.86 12.39
CA ASP A 262 -20.79 31.35 13.60
C ASP A 262 -22.13 30.72 13.26
N SER A 263 -22.93 31.42 12.45
CA SER A 263 -24.20 30.91 11.93
C SER A 263 -24.01 29.61 11.14
N PHE A 264 -22.97 29.54 10.29
CA PHE A 264 -22.65 28.32 9.53
C PHE A 264 -22.23 27.17 10.45
N PHE A 265 -21.29 27.38 11.38
CA PHE A 265 -20.80 26.32 12.25
C PHE A 265 -21.87 25.83 13.24
N SER A 266 -22.67 26.73 13.80
CA SER A 266 -23.77 26.34 14.71
C SER A 266 -24.89 25.57 14.02
N GLN A 267 -25.12 25.81 12.71
CA GLN A 267 -26.13 25.09 11.93
C GLN A 267 -25.61 23.73 11.44
N ASN A 268 -24.35 23.64 11.00
CA ASN A 268 -23.83 22.46 10.29
C ASN A 268 -22.95 21.55 11.15
N SER A 269 -22.48 22.00 12.33
CA SER A 269 -21.48 21.32 13.17
C SER A 269 -20.13 21.02 12.47
N VAL A 270 -19.90 21.54 11.26
CA VAL A 270 -18.68 21.41 10.47
C VAL A 270 -18.40 22.67 9.66
N VAL A 271 -17.12 22.99 9.46
CA VAL A 271 -16.62 24.04 8.53
C VAL A 271 -15.40 23.50 7.77
N SER A 272 -15.33 23.71 6.45
CA SER A 272 -14.13 23.36 5.66
C SER A 272 -13.08 24.48 5.66
N TYR A 273 -11.79 24.11 5.66
CA TYR A 273 -10.71 25.09 5.61
C TYR A 273 -10.66 25.85 4.28
N GLU A 274 -11.15 25.26 3.19
CA GLU A 274 -11.25 25.93 1.88
C GLU A 274 -12.30 27.05 1.90
N TYR A 275 -13.45 26.84 2.55
CA TYR A 275 -14.48 27.87 2.73
C TYR A 275 -13.94 29.07 3.52
N LEU A 276 -13.20 28.84 4.61
CA LEU A 276 -12.58 29.93 5.37
C LEU A 276 -11.49 30.68 4.61
N ARG A 277 -10.72 29.99 3.76
CA ARG A 277 -9.76 30.64 2.84
C ARG A 277 -10.49 31.53 1.82
N LYS A 278 -11.61 31.06 1.26
CA LYS A 278 -12.49 31.85 0.35
C LYS A 278 -13.09 33.07 1.05
N LEU A 279 -13.41 32.99 2.35
CA LEU A 279 -13.82 34.13 3.17
C LEU A 279 -12.66 35.09 3.55
N GLY A 280 -11.41 34.78 3.19
CA GLY A 280 -10.24 35.64 3.45
C GLY A 280 -9.55 35.43 4.80
N ILE A 281 -9.75 34.27 5.45
CA ILE A 281 -9.04 33.90 6.68
C ILE A 281 -7.77 33.11 6.34
N PRO A 282 -6.56 33.63 6.67
CA PRO A 282 -5.30 33.00 6.25
C PRO A 282 -4.95 31.74 7.05
N ASN A 283 -5.29 31.70 8.34
CA ASN A 283 -5.01 30.57 9.25
C ASN A 283 -6.33 29.95 9.79
N PRO A 284 -7.07 29.16 8.98
CA PRO A 284 -8.37 28.58 9.37
C PRO A 284 -8.36 27.85 10.72
N ILE A 285 -7.37 26.96 10.94
CA ILE A 285 -7.26 26.11 12.14
C ILE A 285 -7.12 26.97 13.39
N GLN A 286 -6.12 27.87 13.41
CA GLN A 286 -5.84 28.73 14.56
C GLN A 286 -7.01 29.68 14.85
N PHE A 287 -7.66 30.21 13.81
CA PHE A 287 -8.86 31.04 13.96
C PHE A 287 -10.00 30.26 14.64
N LEU A 288 -10.33 29.07 14.14
CA LEU A 288 -11.41 28.25 14.69
C LEU A 288 -11.11 27.77 16.12
N GLN A 289 -9.90 27.25 16.38
CA GLN A 289 -9.50 26.82 17.74
C GLN A 289 -9.55 27.97 18.76
N SER A 290 -9.22 29.21 18.35
CA SER A 290 -9.32 30.38 19.22
C SER A 290 -10.75 30.82 19.56
N ARG A 291 -11.75 30.28 18.83
CA ARG A 291 -13.16 30.65 18.92
C ARG A 291 -14.06 29.52 19.42
N TYR A 292 -13.66 28.28 19.15
CA TYR A 292 -14.33 27.05 19.51
C TYR A 292 -13.31 26.11 20.18
N PRO A 293 -13.05 26.28 21.50
CA PRO A 293 -12.03 25.51 22.20
C PRO A 293 -12.28 23.99 22.17
N ASP A 294 -13.56 23.60 22.19
CA ASP A 294 -14.01 22.21 22.16
C ASP A 294 -14.07 21.62 20.74
N GLY A 295 -13.85 22.44 19.70
CA GLY A 295 -13.92 22.03 18.30
C GLY A 295 -12.63 21.34 17.83
N ILE A 296 -12.79 20.31 17.00
CA ILE A 296 -11.73 19.35 16.68
C ILE A 296 -11.25 19.54 15.23
N PRO A 297 -9.94 19.81 15.00
CA PRO A 297 -9.37 19.98 13.68
C PRO A 297 -9.05 18.64 13.00
N LEU A 298 -9.58 18.42 11.80
CA LEU A 298 -9.31 17.25 10.97
C LEU A 298 -8.27 17.60 9.88
N SER A 299 -8.24 16.89 8.75
CA SER A 299 -7.36 17.19 7.60
C SER A 299 -7.89 18.33 6.73
N THR A 300 -9.17 18.28 6.36
CA THR A 300 -9.80 19.26 5.45
C THR A 300 -10.83 20.17 6.12
N THR A 301 -11.38 19.69 7.24
CA THR A 301 -12.52 20.25 7.96
C THR A 301 -12.23 20.41 9.45
N PHE A 302 -13.08 21.17 10.13
CA PHE A 302 -13.12 21.34 11.58
C PHE A 302 -14.54 21.05 12.05
N ILE A 303 -14.67 20.23 13.09
CA ILE A 303 -15.96 19.70 13.56
C ILE A 303 -16.27 20.06 15.01
N HIS A 304 -17.56 20.05 15.35
CA HIS A 304 -18.04 19.96 16.73
C HIS A 304 -17.99 18.49 17.22
N PRO A 305 -17.73 18.21 18.51
CA PRO A 305 -17.65 16.84 19.05
C PRO A 305 -18.88 15.96 18.80
N SER A 306 -20.07 16.54 18.60
CA SER A 306 -21.29 15.81 18.26
C SER A 306 -21.20 14.97 16.97
N ILE A 307 -20.28 15.28 16.06
CA ILE A 307 -19.99 14.46 14.88
C ILE A 307 -19.27 13.15 15.27
N ILE A 308 -18.42 13.18 16.31
CA ILE A 308 -17.80 11.97 16.88
C ILE A 308 -18.86 11.17 17.65
N GLU A 309 -19.66 11.82 18.49
CA GLU A 309 -20.72 11.16 19.29
C GLU A 309 -21.72 10.41 18.39
N MET A 310 -22.15 11.02 17.29
CA MET A 310 -23.06 10.43 16.30
C MET A 310 -22.43 9.25 15.53
N LEU A 311 -21.13 9.31 15.23
CA LEU A 311 -20.45 8.16 14.62
C LEU A 311 -20.18 7.04 15.65
N ASP A 312 -19.83 7.38 16.89
CA ASP A 312 -19.55 6.40 17.94
C ASP A 312 -20.81 5.62 18.34
N SER A 313 -21.98 6.27 18.46
CA SER A 313 -23.25 5.56 18.68
C SER A 313 -23.60 4.63 17.51
N THR A 314 -23.33 5.07 16.27
CA THR A 314 -23.52 4.21 15.08
C THR A 314 -22.57 3.01 15.10
N VAL A 315 -21.34 3.18 15.63
CA VAL A 315 -20.40 2.08 15.84
C VAL A 315 -20.86 1.15 16.96
N GLU A 316 -21.43 1.65 18.06
CA GLU A 316 -21.99 0.84 19.14
C GLU A 316 -23.11 -0.08 18.62
N ASP A 317 -24.07 0.46 17.88
CA ASP A 317 -25.14 -0.32 17.23
C ASP A 317 -24.56 -1.46 16.35
N ILE A 318 -23.49 -1.18 15.59
CA ILE A 318 -22.82 -2.17 14.72
C ILE A 318 -22.08 -3.25 15.50
N LEU A 319 -21.49 -2.88 16.65
CA LEU A 319 -20.80 -3.80 17.54
C LEU A 319 -21.77 -4.75 18.27
N GLU A 320 -22.97 -4.27 18.61
CA GLU A 320 -24.03 -5.10 19.22
C GLU A 320 -24.77 -5.94 18.17
N CYS A 321 -25.12 -5.37 17.02
CA CYS A 321 -25.84 -6.08 15.96
C CYS A 321 -24.97 -7.06 15.16
N GLY A 322 -23.64 -7.00 15.30
CA GLY A 322 -22.70 -7.89 14.61
C GLY A 322 -22.60 -7.60 13.11
N SER A 323 -22.52 -6.32 12.73
CA SER A 323 -22.52 -5.86 11.33
C SER A 323 -21.19 -5.21 10.91
N TRP A 324 -21.21 -4.43 9.82
CA TRP A 324 -20.16 -3.54 9.32
C TRP A 324 -20.75 -2.20 8.85
N THR A 325 -19.91 -1.18 8.64
CA THR A 325 -20.29 0.03 7.88
C THR A 325 -19.09 0.73 7.23
N ASN A 326 -19.39 1.68 6.34
CA ASN A 326 -18.48 2.73 5.88
C ASN A 326 -18.84 4.04 6.57
N SER A 327 -17.95 4.60 7.38
CA SER A 327 -18.23 5.86 8.11
C SER A 327 -18.49 7.05 7.18
N LEU A 328 -18.02 7.02 5.93
CA LEU A 328 -18.30 8.06 4.92
C LEU A 328 -19.76 8.07 4.43
N LEU A 329 -20.57 7.05 4.74
CA LEU A 329 -22.01 7.03 4.49
C LEU A 329 -22.83 7.60 5.66
N VAL A 330 -22.21 7.68 6.85
CA VAL A 330 -22.78 8.22 8.09
C VAL A 330 -22.41 9.69 8.25
N LEU A 331 -21.18 10.04 7.88
CA LEU A 331 -20.69 11.42 7.83
C LEU A 331 -21.27 12.19 6.64
N PRO A 332 -21.39 13.53 6.73
CA PRO A 332 -21.75 14.37 5.59
C PRO A 332 -20.79 14.19 4.38
N SER A 333 -21.29 14.44 3.17
CA SER A 333 -20.51 14.30 1.92
C SER A 333 -19.37 15.33 1.73
N SER A 334 -19.10 16.16 2.72
CA SER A 334 -17.98 17.11 2.77
C SER A 334 -16.72 16.56 3.44
N PHE A 335 -16.72 15.28 3.86
CA PHE A 335 -15.62 14.64 4.56
C PHE A 335 -14.81 13.73 3.63
N GLU A 336 -13.48 13.83 3.68
CA GLU A 336 -12.58 12.91 2.98
C GLU A 336 -12.27 11.65 3.83
N PRO A 337 -11.79 10.54 3.23
CA PRO A 337 -11.39 9.34 3.99
C PRO A 337 -10.39 9.64 5.13
N GLN A 338 -9.49 10.60 4.93
CA GLN A 338 -8.52 11.02 5.96
C GLN A 338 -9.17 11.72 7.16
N ASP A 339 -10.31 12.39 6.95
CA ASP A 339 -11.10 12.99 8.03
C ASP A 339 -11.87 11.90 8.77
N ALA A 340 -12.50 10.97 8.03
CA ALA A 340 -13.18 9.79 8.59
C ALA A 340 -12.25 8.95 9.49
N SER A 341 -11.04 8.65 9.03
CA SER A 341 -10.00 7.92 9.78
C SER A 341 -9.67 8.59 11.13
N LYS A 342 -9.56 9.93 11.14
CA LYS A 342 -9.35 10.73 12.37
C LYS A 342 -10.56 10.67 13.31
N ILE A 343 -11.78 10.78 12.80
CA ILE A 343 -13.01 10.70 13.60
C ILE A 343 -13.13 9.31 14.23
N LEU A 344 -12.97 8.23 13.44
CA LEU A 344 -12.96 6.85 13.93
C LEU A 344 -11.90 6.61 15.00
N SER A 345 -10.68 7.14 14.86
CA SER A 345 -9.66 7.01 15.91
C SER A 345 -9.98 7.77 17.20
N SER A 346 -10.88 8.76 17.12
CA SER A 346 -11.33 9.59 18.27
C SER A 346 -12.58 9.02 18.97
N CYS A 347 -13.36 8.18 18.28
CA CYS A 347 -14.56 7.51 18.79
C CYS A 347 -14.24 6.57 19.98
N PRO A 348 -14.78 6.81 21.20
CA PRO A 348 -14.52 6.00 22.39
C PRO A 348 -14.77 4.49 22.21
N SER A 349 -15.90 4.09 21.65
CA SER A 349 -16.25 2.67 21.48
C SER A 349 -15.47 1.99 20.35
N VAL A 350 -15.01 2.72 19.32
CA VAL A 350 -13.97 2.24 18.40
C VAL A 350 -12.68 1.91 19.17
N GLN A 351 -12.20 2.81 20.02
CA GLN A 351 -10.96 2.57 20.79
C GLN A 351 -11.09 1.38 21.75
N VAL A 352 -12.25 1.16 22.37
CA VAL A 352 -12.51 0.01 23.23
C VAL A 352 -12.61 -1.28 22.41
N ALA A 353 -13.29 -1.27 21.26
CA ALA A 353 -13.44 -2.42 20.39
C ALA A 353 -12.11 -2.90 19.81
N LEU A 354 -11.24 -1.99 19.38
CA LEU A 354 -9.89 -2.33 18.91
C LEU A 354 -9.03 -2.95 20.02
N LYS A 355 -9.01 -2.34 21.22
CA LYS A 355 -8.25 -2.85 22.39
C LYS A 355 -8.74 -4.23 22.87
N SER A 356 -10.02 -4.55 22.66
CA SER A 356 -10.64 -5.83 23.03
C SER A 356 -10.76 -6.82 21.87
N ASN A 357 -10.20 -6.50 20.69
CA ASN A 357 -10.28 -7.30 19.46
C ASN A 357 -11.74 -7.66 19.06
N LYS A 358 -12.69 -6.77 19.35
CA LYS A 358 -14.11 -6.88 18.99
C LYS A 358 -14.46 -6.29 17.62
N ALA A 359 -13.58 -5.47 17.05
CA ALA A 359 -13.72 -4.94 15.69
C ALA A 359 -12.37 -4.80 15.00
N LEU A 360 -12.42 -4.72 13.68
CA LEU A 360 -11.30 -4.35 12.81
C LEU A 360 -11.70 -3.15 11.94
N ILE A 361 -10.72 -2.31 11.64
CA ILE A 361 -10.85 -1.24 10.63
C ILE A 361 -10.06 -1.69 9.39
N PHE A 362 -10.66 -1.53 8.22
CA PHE A 362 -10.01 -1.75 6.93
C PHE A 362 -10.06 -0.46 6.10
N GLY A 363 -8.93 -0.10 5.48
CA GLY A 363 -8.76 1.22 4.88
C GLY A 363 -8.88 2.35 5.90
N ASP A 364 -9.38 3.51 5.45
CA ASP A 364 -9.52 4.71 6.28
C ASP A 364 -10.93 4.93 6.86
N SER A 365 -11.94 4.19 6.41
CA SER A 365 -13.36 4.45 6.75
C SER A 365 -14.24 3.24 7.03
N PHE A 366 -13.77 2.00 6.79
CA PHE A 366 -14.62 0.82 6.93
C PHE A 366 -14.36 0.12 8.27
N ILE A 367 -15.41 -0.11 9.05
CA ILE A 367 -15.34 -0.79 10.34
C ILE A 367 -16.23 -2.04 10.35
N PHE A 368 -15.66 -3.14 10.82
CA PHE A 368 -16.28 -4.46 10.84
C PHE A 368 -16.26 -5.02 12.25
N SER A 369 -17.41 -5.47 12.76
CA SER A 369 -17.44 -6.24 14.00
C SER A 369 -16.77 -7.61 13.79
N ASN A 370 -16.10 -8.13 14.82
CA ASN A 370 -15.50 -9.46 14.79
C ASN A 370 -16.58 -10.56 14.81
N ILE A 371 -17.80 -10.23 15.26
CA ILE A 371 -18.99 -11.08 15.10
C ILE A 371 -19.26 -11.28 13.60
N PHE A 372 -19.35 -10.20 12.81
CA PHE A 372 -19.56 -10.27 11.36
C PHE A 372 -18.46 -11.07 10.64
N ILE A 373 -17.20 -10.82 10.98
CA ILE A 373 -16.05 -11.51 10.36
C ILE A 373 -16.06 -13.00 10.70
N LYS A 374 -16.38 -13.37 11.95
CA LYS A 374 -16.54 -14.77 12.33
C LYS A 374 -17.70 -15.42 11.60
N ASP A 375 -18.86 -14.77 11.53
CA ASP A 375 -20.04 -15.29 10.84
C ASP A 375 -19.80 -15.50 9.33
N LEU A 376 -19.01 -14.62 8.70
CA LEU A 376 -18.55 -14.78 7.33
C LEU A 376 -17.58 -15.96 7.19
N TYR A 377 -16.61 -16.11 8.10
CA TYR A 377 -15.70 -17.25 8.15
C TYR A 377 -16.43 -18.59 8.37
N ASP A 378 -17.32 -18.67 9.36
CA ASP A 378 -18.12 -19.86 9.69
C ASP A 378 -19.05 -20.28 8.52
N ARG A 379 -19.49 -19.32 7.68
CA ARG A 379 -20.21 -19.62 6.42
C ARG A 379 -19.28 -20.16 5.33
N MET A 380 -18.11 -19.54 5.14
CA MET A 380 -17.13 -20.00 4.13
C MET A 380 -16.51 -21.36 4.46
N GLU A 381 -16.31 -21.68 5.74
CA GLU A 381 -15.80 -22.99 6.17
C GLU A 381 -16.82 -24.11 5.87
N LYS A 382 -18.12 -23.90 6.12
CA LYS A 382 -19.19 -24.87 5.80
C LYS A 382 -19.30 -25.18 4.31
N GLU A 383 -19.15 -24.17 3.43
CA GLU A 383 -19.09 -24.43 1.99
C GLU A 383 -17.79 -25.16 1.57
N MET A 384 -16.70 -24.95 2.31
CA MET A 384 -15.47 -25.70 2.08
C MET A 384 -15.59 -27.18 2.46
N GLU A 385 -16.49 -27.54 3.39
CA GLU A 385 -16.85 -28.94 3.67
C GLU A 385 -17.65 -29.57 2.51
N THR A 386 -18.62 -28.88 1.92
CA THR A 386 -19.50 -29.45 0.88
C THR A 386 -18.80 -29.69 -0.44
N ILE A 387 -17.82 -28.85 -0.80
CA ILE A 387 -16.94 -29.04 -1.98
C ILE A 387 -16.14 -30.35 -1.90
N ASN A 388 -15.93 -30.89 -0.69
CA ASN A 388 -14.87 -31.86 -0.43
C ASN A 388 -15.35 -33.31 -0.22
N VAL A 389 -16.63 -33.61 -0.51
CA VAL A 389 -17.17 -35.00 -0.53
C VAL A 389 -16.95 -35.61 -1.93
N PRO A 390 -15.96 -36.49 -2.13
CA PRO A 390 -15.59 -37.00 -3.45
C PRO A 390 -16.48 -38.21 -3.83
N GLY A 391 -17.79 -37.98 -3.89
CA GLY A 391 -18.79 -39.05 -4.09
C GLY A 391 -20.11 -38.63 -4.76
N SER A 392 -20.35 -37.34 -5.02
CA SER A 392 -21.65 -36.87 -5.54
C SER A 392 -21.54 -35.86 -6.71
N SER A 393 -20.82 -36.22 -7.78
CA SER A 393 -21.21 -35.87 -9.15
C SER A 393 -20.27 -36.51 -10.19
N ALA A 394 -20.83 -37.12 -11.23
CA ALA A 394 -20.09 -37.50 -12.43
C ALA A 394 -19.99 -36.28 -13.38
N GLY A 395 -19.23 -35.25 -12.96
CA GLY A 395 -19.04 -34.01 -13.71
C GLY A 395 -17.74 -34.01 -14.52
N ILE A 396 -17.81 -34.20 -15.84
CA ILE A 396 -16.65 -34.07 -16.72
C ILE A 396 -16.39 -32.57 -16.95
N PHE A 397 -15.32 -32.04 -16.34
CA PHE A 397 -14.73 -30.77 -16.75
C PHE A 397 -13.48 -31.03 -17.61
N SER A 398 -13.67 -30.99 -18.92
CA SER A 398 -12.61 -31.16 -19.92
C SER A 398 -11.62 -29.99 -19.85
N ALA A 399 -10.39 -30.26 -19.43
CA ALA A 399 -9.28 -29.32 -19.55
C ALA A 399 -8.71 -29.34 -20.98
N ASP A 400 -9.43 -28.75 -21.94
CA ASP A 400 -9.00 -28.72 -23.34
C ASP A 400 -9.44 -27.44 -24.08
N SER A 401 -8.58 -26.41 -24.05
CA SER A 401 -8.54 -25.33 -25.06
C SER A 401 -7.33 -24.39 -24.87
N LEU A 402 -6.73 -24.00 -26.01
CA LEU A 402 -5.75 -22.94 -26.26
C LEU A 402 -4.24 -23.28 -26.23
N SER A 403 -3.77 -23.95 -27.30
CA SER A 403 -2.39 -23.78 -27.79
C SER A 403 -2.28 -23.74 -29.33
N SER A 404 -1.85 -22.59 -29.85
CA SER A 404 -1.09 -22.39 -31.11
C SER A 404 -1.59 -22.96 -32.46
N SER A 405 -2.37 -22.14 -33.19
CA SER A 405 -1.99 -21.52 -34.49
C SER A 405 -1.76 -22.33 -35.80
N LYS A 406 -2.20 -21.70 -36.91
CA LYS A 406 -1.76 -21.82 -38.34
C LYS A 406 -2.24 -23.01 -39.20
N LEU A 407 -3.38 -22.83 -39.86
CA LEU A 407 -3.62 -22.73 -41.33
C LEU A 407 -5.17 -22.71 -41.53
N GLY A 408 -5.79 -22.00 -42.47
CA GLY A 408 -5.28 -21.12 -43.54
C GLY A 408 -6.04 -21.37 -44.85
N ASN A 409 -7.08 -20.57 -45.13
CA ASN A 409 -7.67 -20.30 -46.47
C ASN A 409 -8.97 -19.46 -46.33
N ASP A 410 -9.00 -18.26 -46.91
CA ASP A 410 -10.25 -17.60 -47.34
C ASP A 410 -10.63 -18.10 -48.75
N PRO A 411 -11.85 -17.80 -49.28
CA PRO A 411 -11.94 -16.55 -50.07
C PRO A 411 -13.32 -15.85 -50.11
N SER A 412 -13.31 -14.52 -49.89
CA SER A 412 -14.20 -13.51 -50.54
C SER A 412 -15.73 -13.55 -50.25
N THR A 413 -16.54 -12.48 -50.42
CA THR A 413 -16.42 -11.26 -51.24
C THR A 413 -17.25 -10.08 -50.64
N PHE A 414 -17.10 -8.88 -51.24
CA PHE A 414 -17.83 -7.61 -51.03
C PHE A 414 -17.33 -6.76 -49.84
N ALA A 415 -16.58 -5.67 -50.03
CA ALA A 415 -16.86 -4.39 -50.74
C ALA A 415 -17.54 -3.36 -49.79
N GLU A 416 -17.32 -2.04 -49.89
CA GLU A 416 -16.89 -1.24 -51.05
C GLU A 416 -16.18 0.08 -50.63
N SER A 417 -15.17 0.53 -51.38
CA SER A 417 -14.83 1.95 -51.67
C SER A 417 -13.43 2.07 -52.31
N VAL A 418 -13.28 2.98 -53.28
CA VAL A 418 -12.05 3.22 -54.08
C VAL A 418 -11.93 4.73 -54.38
N GLU A 419 -10.70 5.24 -54.45
CA GLU A 419 -10.15 6.31 -55.34
C GLU A 419 -8.97 7.01 -54.62
N THR A 420 -7.71 6.64 -54.90
CA THR A 420 -6.79 7.07 -56.00
C THR A 420 -6.17 8.47 -55.82
N GLY A 421 -4.82 8.54 -55.79
CA GLY A 421 -4.06 9.80 -55.80
C GLY A 421 -2.53 9.66 -55.78
N ASN A 422 -1.90 9.75 -56.96
CA ASN A 422 -0.48 10.07 -57.27
C ASN A 422 0.69 9.47 -56.45
N ASP A 423 1.31 8.45 -57.06
CA ASP A 423 2.69 8.41 -57.61
C ASP A 423 3.82 9.39 -57.17
N SER A 424 5.05 8.91 -57.38
CA SER A 424 6.37 9.56 -57.34
C SER A 424 7.00 9.75 -55.95
N GLY A 425 8.25 9.31 -55.80
CA GLY A 425 9.01 9.37 -54.54
C GLY A 425 10.51 9.60 -54.76
N LYS A 426 11.29 9.72 -53.68
CA LYS A 426 12.77 9.80 -53.74
C LYS A 426 13.47 9.36 -52.44
N THR A 427 14.37 8.39 -52.60
CA THR A 427 15.66 8.13 -51.93
C THR A 427 16.10 8.93 -50.69
N GLY A 428 16.57 8.20 -49.66
CA GLY A 428 17.42 8.66 -48.54
C GLY A 428 17.19 7.79 -47.28
N GLU A 429 17.93 6.71 -46.98
CA GLU A 429 19.34 6.62 -46.52
C GLU A 429 19.62 7.31 -45.15
N ILE A 430 20.29 6.71 -44.14
CA ILE A 430 20.71 5.30 -43.90
C ILE A 430 21.14 5.11 -42.41
N MET A 431 21.13 3.88 -41.86
CA MET A 431 21.81 3.39 -40.61
C MET A 431 21.57 4.12 -39.26
N GLU A 432 21.37 3.51 -38.07
CA GLU A 432 21.49 2.14 -37.52
C GLU A 432 22.91 1.61 -37.13
N LYS A 433 23.02 1.05 -35.91
CA LYS A 433 24.08 0.19 -35.31
C LYS A 433 25.47 0.75 -34.86
N ARG A 434 25.52 1.13 -33.57
CA ARG A 434 26.07 0.32 -32.43
C ARG A 434 27.46 -0.37 -32.59
N SER A 435 28.45 -0.03 -31.74
CA SER A 435 28.91 -0.87 -30.59
C SER A 435 30.35 -0.65 -30.02
N LYS A 436 30.57 -1.12 -28.78
CA LYS A 436 31.84 -1.60 -28.12
C LYS A 436 32.84 -0.62 -27.42
N LYS A 437 32.59 -0.41 -26.10
CA LYS A 437 33.38 -0.99 -24.97
C LYS A 437 34.88 -0.62 -24.78
N LYS A 438 35.25 0.00 -23.63
CA LYS A 438 36.03 -0.59 -22.48
C LYS A 438 36.66 0.49 -21.52
N LYS A 439 36.78 0.16 -20.21
CA LYS A 439 37.68 0.76 -19.16
C LYS A 439 37.24 2.14 -18.58
N GLY A 440 37.25 2.43 -17.26
CA GLY A 440 37.29 1.57 -16.05
C GLY A 440 37.83 2.26 -14.76
N LYS A 441 37.37 1.83 -13.55
CA LYS A 441 37.75 2.29 -12.17
C LYS A 441 37.36 3.75 -11.80
N SER A 442 37.25 4.20 -10.54
CA SER A 442 37.78 3.72 -9.24
C SER A 442 36.89 4.00 -7.98
N THR A 443 36.93 3.06 -7.02
CA THR A 443 36.93 3.12 -5.52
C THR A 443 37.00 4.46 -4.75
N GLY A 444 36.61 4.57 -3.45
CA GLY A 444 36.05 3.60 -2.47
C GLY A 444 36.60 3.73 -1.02
N ASN A 445 36.04 2.96 -0.05
CA ASN A 445 36.53 2.67 1.34
C ASN A 445 36.54 3.82 2.39
N THR A 446 36.74 3.67 3.73
CA THR A 446 37.05 2.56 4.71
C THR A 446 36.54 3.01 6.13
N LEU A 447 36.16 2.24 7.17
CA LEU A 447 36.15 0.81 7.59
C LEU A 447 37.33 0.28 8.47
N SER A 448 37.31 0.51 9.81
CA SER A 448 38.19 -0.10 10.85
C SER A 448 37.83 0.37 12.29
N THR A 449 38.15 -0.26 13.46
CA THR A 449 38.54 -1.65 13.88
C THR A 449 38.53 -1.82 15.44
N ALA A 450 38.13 -3.00 15.96
CA ALA A 450 38.63 -3.74 17.16
C ALA A 450 38.59 -3.07 18.58
N ALA A 451 38.82 -3.73 19.75
CA ALA A 451 39.17 -5.12 20.13
C ALA A 451 38.84 -5.45 21.63
N GLU A 452 38.83 -6.74 22.03
CA GLU A 452 39.15 -7.32 23.38
C GLU A 452 38.29 -6.96 24.64
N SER A 453 38.27 -7.65 25.81
CA SER A 453 38.55 -9.05 26.27
C SER A 453 38.14 -9.25 27.77
N ALA A 454 38.21 -10.51 28.29
CA ALA A 454 38.06 -10.97 29.71
C ALA A 454 36.62 -11.14 30.29
N VAL A 455 36.16 -12.20 30.99
CA VAL A 455 36.68 -13.27 31.93
C VAL A 455 36.37 -12.95 33.42
N ASP A 456 35.92 -13.85 34.30
CA ASP A 456 35.73 -15.33 34.21
C ASP A 456 34.22 -15.78 34.25
N ASP A 457 33.57 -16.53 35.16
CA ASP A 457 33.92 -17.25 36.42
C ASP A 457 32.91 -18.41 36.73
N GLN A 458 32.96 -19.01 37.94
CA GLN A 458 32.36 -20.31 38.35
C GLN A 458 30.99 -20.18 39.06
N GLU A 459 30.13 -21.21 39.19
CA GLU A 459 30.24 -22.49 39.93
C GLU A 459 29.09 -23.47 39.53
N SER A 460 29.02 -24.76 39.90
CA SER A 460 29.96 -25.74 40.47
C SER A 460 29.45 -27.17 40.17
N SER A 461 30.23 -28.22 40.50
CA SER A 461 29.93 -29.61 40.11
C SER A 461 29.63 -30.56 41.27
N THR A 462 28.66 -31.48 41.11
CA THR A 462 28.62 -32.74 41.87
C THR A 462 28.28 -33.95 41.00
N LYS A 463 28.99 -35.06 41.21
CA LYS A 463 28.86 -36.33 40.49
C LYS A 463 28.03 -37.33 41.31
N SER A 464 27.17 -38.14 40.68
CA SER A 464 27.13 -39.60 40.99
C SER A 464 26.31 -40.49 40.02
N LYS A 465 27.06 -41.29 39.25
CA LYS A 465 26.91 -42.76 39.07
C LYS A 465 25.56 -43.41 38.64
N LYS A 466 25.71 -44.27 37.61
CA LYS A 466 25.21 -45.68 37.47
C LYS A 466 23.83 -45.87 36.80
N ASN A 467 23.74 -46.06 35.47
CA ASN A 467 24.25 -47.25 34.76
C ASN A 467 24.27 -47.07 33.22
N GLN A 468 25.25 -47.67 32.52
CA GLN A 468 25.20 -47.94 31.07
C GLN A 468 25.48 -49.42 30.77
N ARG A 469 24.66 -50.04 29.90
CA ARG A 469 25.09 -50.98 28.85
C ARG A 469 24.17 -50.70 27.64
N LYS A 470 24.61 -50.15 26.51
CA LYS A 470 25.68 -50.50 25.54
C LYS A 470 25.43 -51.78 24.73
N ALA A 471 24.99 -51.58 23.49
CA ALA A 471 25.64 -52.10 22.28
C ALA A 471 25.90 -50.87 21.39
N LYS A 472 27.13 -50.37 21.20
CA LYS A 472 28.34 -50.96 20.58
C LYS A 472 28.22 -51.07 19.05
N ALA A 473 28.36 -49.94 18.37
CA ALA A 473 28.91 -49.88 17.01
C ALA A 473 30.46 -49.87 17.06
N THR A 474 31.09 -50.47 16.06
CA THR A 474 32.52 -50.40 15.63
C THR A 474 32.68 -51.48 14.55
N SER A 475 33.43 -51.29 13.44
CA SER A 475 34.47 -50.29 13.17
C SER A 475 34.67 -50.06 11.65
N SER A 476 35.06 -48.82 11.29
CA SER A 476 36.20 -48.46 10.39
C SER A 476 36.30 -49.06 8.96
N VAL A 477 36.91 -48.40 7.96
CA VAL A 477 37.98 -47.37 8.00
C VAL A 477 37.70 -46.24 6.98
N GLN A 478 38.43 -45.13 7.15
CA GLN A 478 38.68 -44.03 6.20
C GLN A 478 39.23 -44.57 4.83
N VAL A 479 39.41 -43.82 3.75
CA VAL A 479 40.32 -42.66 3.56
C VAL A 479 40.07 -41.93 2.22
N ALA A 480 40.16 -40.59 2.26
CA ALA A 480 40.55 -39.62 1.21
C ALA A 480 39.68 -39.27 -0.03
N GLU A 481 39.93 -38.01 -0.42
CA GLU A 481 39.86 -37.33 -1.72
C GLU A 481 38.54 -37.10 -2.47
N ALA A 482 38.37 -35.83 -2.87
CA ALA A 482 37.28 -35.33 -3.68
C ALA A 482 37.82 -34.67 -4.94
N LYS A 483 37.34 -35.08 -6.12
CA LYS A 483 37.47 -34.30 -7.36
C LYS A 483 36.35 -34.59 -8.35
N THR A 484 35.63 -33.51 -8.70
CA THR A 484 35.00 -33.24 -10.01
C THR A 484 34.29 -34.40 -10.75
N GLY A 485 32.95 -34.41 -10.69
CA GLY A 485 32.11 -35.21 -11.59
C GLY A 485 30.62 -34.98 -11.30
N GLY A 486 29.96 -34.06 -12.01
CA GLY A 486 28.58 -33.67 -11.70
C GLY A 486 27.52 -34.55 -12.39
N LYS A 487 26.34 -34.70 -11.76
CA LYS A 487 25.09 -35.08 -12.43
C LYS A 487 23.84 -34.78 -11.59
N LYS A 488 22.79 -34.36 -12.29
CA LYS A 488 21.35 -34.41 -11.99
C LYS A 488 20.82 -33.75 -10.71
N GLU A 489 19.81 -32.91 -10.94
CA GLU A 489 18.79 -32.55 -9.96
C GLU A 489 18.18 -33.81 -9.32
N SER A 490 17.96 -33.77 -8.00
CA SER A 490 17.02 -34.67 -7.34
C SER A 490 15.61 -34.15 -7.58
N VAL A 491 14.79 -34.96 -8.25
CA VAL A 491 13.38 -34.63 -8.48
C VAL A 491 12.67 -34.56 -7.13
N LYS A 492 12.25 -33.35 -6.72
CA LYS A 492 11.22 -33.21 -5.69
C LYS A 492 9.95 -33.87 -6.22
N SER A 493 9.46 -34.87 -5.50
CA SER A 493 8.13 -35.44 -5.72
C SER A 493 7.09 -34.31 -5.69
N LYS A 494 6.31 -34.16 -6.76
CA LYS A 494 5.15 -33.28 -6.77
C LYS A 494 4.11 -33.83 -5.80
N GLU A 495 3.98 -33.22 -4.63
CA GLU A 495 2.74 -33.29 -3.87
C GLU A 495 1.67 -32.57 -4.71
N ASN A 496 0.57 -33.27 -5.00
CA ASN A 496 -0.51 -32.74 -5.83
C ASN A 496 -1.23 -31.63 -5.07
N ASN A 497 -0.89 -30.38 -5.37
CA ASN A 497 -1.57 -29.19 -4.84
C ASN A 497 -2.93 -29.05 -5.51
N ILE A 498 -3.91 -29.74 -4.93
CA ILE A 498 -5.34 -29.63 -5.24
C ILE A 498 -6.05 -29.33 -3.91
N ASN A 499 -7.07 -28.48 -3.95
CA ASN A 499 -7.80 -27.92 -2.80
C ASN A 499 -6.88 -27.18 -1.79
N ILE A 500 -6.49 -25.96 -2.15
CA ILE A 500 -6.11 -24.85 -1.25
C ILE A 500 -6.88 -23.61 -1.74
N PRO A 501 -7.53 -22.81 -0.88
CA PRO A 501 -8.23 -21.58 -1.29
C PRO A 501 -7.34 -20.61 -2.08
N THR A 502 -7.68 -20.41 -3.36
CA THR A 502 -7.11 -19.34 -4.18
C THR A 502 -7.65 -17.99 -3.72
N GLU A 503 -6.90 -16.92 -4.02
CA GLU A 503 -7.33 -15.55 -3.72
C GLU A 503 -8.59 -15.19 -4.51
N GLU A 504 -8.68 -15.67 -5.76
CA GLU A 504 -9.85 -15.52 -6.64
C GLU A 504 -11.10 -16.16 -6.01
N TRP A 505 -11.03 -17.43 -5.57
CA TRP A 505 -12.18 -18.13 -4.96
C TRP A 505 -12.69 -17.42 -3.70
N VAL A 506 -11.78 -16.97 -2.83
CA VAL A 506 -12.16 -16.21 -1.63
C VAL A 506 -12.83 -14.89 -2.02
N THR A 507 -12.33 -14.20 -3.05
CA THR A 507 -12.88 -12.93 -3.54
C THR A 507 -14.26 -13.10 -4.17
N GLU A 508 -14.45 -14.07 -5.07
CA GLU A 508 -15.74 -14.39 -5.70
C GLU A 508 -16.78 -14.81 -4.66
N LYS A 509 -16.38 -15.63 -3.67
CA LYS A 509 -17.28 -16.08 -2.62
C LYS A 509 -17.70 -14.94 -1.69
N ILE A 510 -16.79 -14.04 -1.33
CA ILE A 510 -17.10 -12.84 -0.53
C ILE A 510 -18.05 -11.91 -1.29
N LYS A 511 -17.82 -11.67 -2.60
CA LYS A 511 -18.78 -10.94 -3.45
C LYS A 511 -20.16 -11.61 -3.48
N THR A 512 -20.20 -12.93 -3.63
CA THR A 512 -21.46 -13.71 -3.64
C THR A 512 -22.20 -13.65 -2.30
N MET A 513 -21.48 -13.53 -1.18
CA MET A 513 -22.08 -13.40 0.17
C MET A 513 -22.42 -11.95 0.56
N MET A 514 -21.97 -10.94 -0.19
CA MET A 514 -22.23 -9.51 0.04
C MET A 514 -22.40 -8.77 -1.30
N PRO A 515 -23.56 -8.90 -1.97
CA PRO A 515 -23.88 -8.09 -3.15
C PRO A 515 -23.99 -6.59 -2.80
N ASP A 516 -24.37 -6.29 -1.56
CA ASP A 516 -24.62 -4.96 -1.00
C ASP A 516 -23.43 -3.99 -1.16
N PHE A 517 -22.20 -4.47 -1.35
CA PHE A 517 -21.03 -3.63 -1.60
C PHE A 517 -21.15 -2.75 -2.86
N GLU A 518 -21.94 -3.16 -3.86
CA GLU A 518 -22.18 -2.34 -5.06
C GLU A 518 -23.30 -1.30 -4.84
N GLU A 519 -24.19 -1.51 -3.87
CA GLU A 519 -25.28 -0.58 -3.52
C GLU A 519 -24.81 0.53 -2.55
N HIS A 520 -23.79 0.27 -1.73
CA HIS A 520 -23.26 1.19 -0.72
C HIS A 520 -22.26 2.24 -1.25
N GLY A 521 -22.35 2.63 -2.53
CA GLY A 521 -21.65 3.80 -3.08
C GLY A 521 -20.12 3.70 -3.12
N ILE A 522 -19.57 2.50 -3.36
CA ILE A 522 -18.13 2.24 -3.35
C ILE A 522 -17.60 2.19 -4.79
N ASP A 523 -16.91 3.26 -5.22
CA ASP A 523 -16.38 3.41 -6.61
C ASP A 523 -15.37 2.31 -7.02
N ASP A 524 -14.67 1.71 -6.05
CA ASP A 524 -13.84 0.51 -6.26
C ASP A 524 -13.99 -0.50 -5.11
N PRO A 525 -14.78 -1.58 -5.29
CA PRO A 525 -14.94 -2.63 -4.28
C PRO A 525 -13.62 -3.32 -3.86
N ALA A 526 -12.54 -3.24 -4.64
CA ALA A 526 -11.25 -3.84 -4.27
C ALA A 526 -10.67 -3.24 -2.98
N ILE A 527 -10.99 -1.98 -2.67
CA ILE A 527 -10.55 -1.26 -1.46
C ILE A 527 -10.96 -1.99 -0.18
N ILE A 528 -12.12 -2.64 -0.17
CA ILE A 528 -12.65 -3.41 0.97
C ILE A 528 -12.36 -4.90 0.83
N LEU A 529 -12.58 -5.43 -0.38
CA LEU A 529 -12.47 -6.86 -0.64
C LEU A 529 -11.04 -7.36 -0.42
N GLN A 530 -10.01 -6.63 -0.87
CA GLN A 530 -8.63 -7.12 -0.75
C GLN A 530 -8.12 -7.18 0.71
N PRO A 531 -8.36 -6.18 1.59
CA PRO A 531 -8.10 -6.33 3.02
C PRO A 531 -8.86 -7.51 3.68
N LEU A 532 -10.14 -7.68 3.36
CA LEU A 532 -10.97 -8.74 3.95
C LEU A 532 -10.55 -10.15 3.50
N VAL A 533 -10.24 -10.33 2.20
CA VAL A 533 -9.65 -11.54 1.63
C VAL A 533 -8.32 -11.86 2.32
N ASN A 534 -7.45 -10.86 2.51
CA ASN A 534 -6.16 -11.03 3.18
C ASN A 534 -6.29 -11.40 4.66
N HIS A 535 -7.40 -11.04 5.33
CA HIS A 535 -7.68 -11.45 6.70
C HIS A 535 -8.25 -12.88 6.81
N ILE A 536 -9.25 -13.22 5.99
CA ILE A 536 -9.98 -14.50 6.07
C ILE A 536 -9.19 -15.66 5.46
N ARG A 537 -8.50 -15.45 4.34
CA ARG A 537 -7.74 -16.49 3.64
C ARG A 537 -6.68 -17.21 4.50
N PRO A 538 -5.86 -16.55 5.34
CA PRO A 538 -4.93 -17.27 6.23
C PRO A 538 -5.64 -18.07 7.34
N MET A 539 -6.81 -17.64 7.82
CA MET A 539 -7.60 -18.40 8.80
C MET A 539 -8.10 -19.71 8.18
N LEU A 540 -8.75 -19.63 7.01
CA LEU A 540 -9.28 -20.79 6.28
C LEU A 540 -8.15 -21.74 5.85
N ASN A 541 -7.01 -21.22 5.41
CA ASN A 541 -5.81 -22.01 5.11
C ASN A 541 -5.24 -22.76 6.33
N ASN A 542 -5.45 -22.26 7.56
CA ASN A 542 -4.97 -22.91 8.77
C ASN A 542 -5.93 -24.01 9.23
N SER A 543 -7.24 -23.75 9.34
CA SER A 543 -8.20 -24.80 9.73
C SER A 543 -8.22 -25.95 8.71
N TRP A 544 -8.14 -25.66 7.43
CA TRP A 544 -7.97 -26.66 6.37
C TRP A 544 -6.71 -27.52 6.53
N ARG A 545 -5.58 -26.89 6.89
CA ARG A 545 -4.31 -27.59 7.12
C ARG A 545 -4.37 -28.49 8.35
N GLU A 546 -5.08 -28.08 9.40
CA GLU A 546 -5.25 -28.87 10.62
C GLU A 546 -6.22 -30.04 10.41
N ARG A 547 -7.36 -29.81 9.74
CA ARG A 547 -8.31 -30.87 9.38
C ARG A 547 -7.68 -31.92 8.45
N ARG A 548 -6.89 -31.48 7.45
CA ARG A 548 -6.11 -32.37 6.57
C ARG A 548 -5.08 -33.20 7.37
N LYS A 549 -4.40 -32.62 8.36
CA LYS A 549 -3.49 -33.37 9.26
C LYS A 549 -4.25 -34.42 10.07
N ALA A 550 -5.41 -34.06 10.65
CA ALA A 550 -6.23 -34.97 11.45
C ALA A 550 -6.67 -36.20 10.63
N LEU A 551 -7.20 -35.98 9.42
CA LEU A 551 -7.56 -37.05 8.48
C LEU A 551 -6.36 -37.93 8.10
N PHE A 552 -5.17 -37.35 7.87
CA PHE A 552 -3.96 -38.15 7.62
C PHE A 552 -3.53 -38.99 8.84
N THR A 553 -3.66 -38.48 10.07
CA THR A 553 -3.36 -39.27 11.27
C THR A 553 -4.35 -40.41 11.49
N GLU A 554 -5.66 -40.18 11.29
CA GLU A 554 -6.68 -41.23 11.41
C GLU A 554 -6.55 -42.29 10.31
N ASN A 555 -6.33 -41.85 9.07
CA ASN A 555 -6.13 -42.77 7.94
C ASN A 555 -4.84 -43.57 8.07
N ALA A 556 -3.78 -43.06 8.72
CA ALA A 556 -2.57 -43.85 8.98
C ALA A 556 -2.85 -45.06 9.90
N GLU A 557 -3.69 -44.91 10.93
CA GLU A 557 -4.11 -46.01 11.79
C GLU A 557 -5.06 -46.99 11.08
N LYS A 558 -5.91 -46.51 10.17
CA LYS A 558 -6.73 -47.36 9.30
C LYS A 558 -5.85 -48.16 8.32
N MET A 559 -4.88 -47.51 7.67
CA MET A 559 -3.92 -48.13 6.74
C MET A 559 -3.16 -49.28 7.39
N LYS A 560 -2.63 -49.04 8.61
CA LYS A 560 -1.91 -50.09 9.36
C LYS A 560 -2.82 -51.27 9.68
N ARG A 561 -4.04 -51.03 10.17
CA ARG A 561 -5.03 -52.09 10.47
C ARG A 561 -5.38 -52.94 9.23
N VAL A 562 -5.51 -52.32 8.06
CA VAL A 562 -5.72 -53.03 6.78
C VAL A 562 -4.53 -53.92 6.44
N LEU A 563 -3.30 -53.41 6.56
CA LEU A 563 -2.09 -54.19 6.24
C LEU A 563 -1.86 -55.35 7.22
N ASP A 564 -1.97 -55.11 8.53
CA ASP A 564 -1.83 -56.13 9.58
C ASP A 564 -2.88 -57.27 9.39
N SER A 565 -4.13 -56.91 9.08
CA SER A 565 -5.23 -57.85 8.77
C SER A 565 -4.98 -58.65 7.49
N THR A 566 -4.44 -58.01 6.45
CA THR A 566 -4.13 -58.64 5.16
C THR A 566 -2.98 -59.64 5.33
N GLN A 567 -1.90 -59.25 6.02
CA GLN A 567 -0.76 -60.11 6.35
C GLN A 567 -1.20 -61.38 7.10
N GLN A 568 -2.07 -61.26 8.12
CA GLN A 568 -2.56 -62.41 8.87
C GLN A 568 -3.33 -63.41 8.00
N LYS A 569 -4.25 -62.92 7.15
CA LYS A 569 -5.06 -63.76 6.25
C LYS A 569 -4.23 -64.36 5.11
N LEU A 570 -3.25 -63.60 4.61
CA LEU A 570 -2.28 -64.06 3.60
C LEU A 570 -1.44 -65.22 4.15
N ASP A 571 -0.91 -65.10 5.37
CA ASP A 571 -0.09 -66.16 5.98
C ASP A 571 -0.87 -67.47 6.18
N GLU A 572 -2.16 -67.41 6.56
CA GLU A 572 -3.00 -68.60 6.71
C GLU A 572 -3.32 -69.26 5.36
N THR A 573 -3.79 -68.47 4.39
CA THR A 573 -4.18 -68.99 3.07
C THR A 573 -2.99 -69.48 2.24
N PHE A 574 -1.85 -68.78 2.31
CA PHE A 574 -0.62 -69.16 1.60
C PHE A 574 0.06 -70.39 2.21
N LEU A 575 0.03 -70.58 3.54
CA LEU A 575 0.52 -71.82 4.15
C LEU A 575 -0.29 -73.05 3.70
N ASN A 576 -1.60 -72.89 3.50
CA ASN A 576 -2.44 -73.95 2.92
C ASN A 576 -2.10 -74.19 1.44
N LEU A 577 -1.85 -73.14 0.65
CA LEU A 577 -1.37 -73.28 -0.74
C LEU A 577 -0.06 -74.08 -0.81
N GLN A 578 0.94 -73.75 0.03
CA GLN A 578 2.20 -74.48 0.13
C GLN A 578 2.03 -75.94 0.60
N LEU A 579 0.98 -76.24 1.36
CA LEU A 579 0.66 -77.60 1.81
C LEU A 579 0.08 -78.45 0.67
N TYR A 580 -0.77 -77.85 -0.16
CA TYR A 580 -1.37 -78.49 -1.33
C TYR A 580 -0.40 -78.60 -2.52
N GLU A 581 0.51 -77.64 -2.68
CA GLU A 581 1.58 -77.67 -3.69
C GLU A 581 2.45 -78.93 -3.54
N LYS A 582 2.80 -79.31 -2.30
CA LYS A 582 3.51 -80.55 -1.97
C LYS A 582 2.75 -81.84 -2.29
N ALA A 583 1.48 -81.80 -2.70
CA ALA A 583 0.80 -82.99 -3.20
C ALA A 583 1.07 -83.25 -4.69
N LEU A 584 1.59 -82.27 -5.42
CA LEU A 584 1.75 -82.29 -6.87
C LEU A 584 2.95 -83.13 -7.33
N ASP A 585 4.02 -83.18 -6.53
CA ASP A 585 5.20 -84.03 -6.77
C ASP A 585 4.93 -85.54 -6.66
N LEU A 586 3.68 -85.97 -6.39
CA LEU A 586 3.20 -87.35 -6.58
C LEU A 586 2.73 -87.66 -8.02
N PHE A 587 2.64 -86.65 -8.89
CA PHE A 587 2.05 -86.73 -10.23
C PHE A 587 2.92 -86.06 -11.33
N GLU A 588 4.16 -85.68 -11.04
CA GLU A 588 5.08 -85.04 -12.00
C GLU A 588 5.36 -85.90 -13.25
N ASP A 589 5.26 -87.22 -13.13
CA ASP A 589 5.49 -88.19 -14.19
C ASP A 589 4.33 -88.31 -15.19
N ASP A 590 3.12 -87.83 -14.83
CA ASP A 590 2.01 -87.62 -15.77
C ASP A 590 1.83 -86.13 -16.03
N GLN A 591 2.48 -85.64 -17.09
CA GLN A 591 2.42 -84.24 -17.52
C GLN A 591 0.98 -83.75 -17.81
N SER A 592 0.05 -84.65 -18.15
CA SER A 592 -1.34 -84.28 -18.43
C SER A 592 -2.14 -84.04 -17.14
N ILE A 593 -1.96 -84.91 -16.13
CA ILE A 593 -2.63 -84.82 -14.84
C ILE A 593 -1.98 -83.75 -13.95
N SER A 594 -0.65 -83.62 -13.98
CA SER A 594 0.10 -82.53 -13.34
C SER A 594 -0.48 -81.15 -13.71
N VAL A 595 -0.62 -80.84 -15.01
CA VAL A 595 -1.18 -79.55 -15.48
C VAL A 595 -2.64 -79.36 -15.06
N ILE A 596 -3.44 -80.43 -14.98
CA ILE A 596 -4.82 -80.37 -14.46
C ILE A 596 -4.83 -80.04 -12.96
N LEU A 597 -3.93 -80.62 -12.17
CA LEU A 597 -3.82 -80.38 -10.73
C LEU A 597 -3.28 -78.97 -10.42
N HIS A 598 -2.19 -78.53 -11.08
CA HIS A 598 -1.69 -77.16 -10.95
C HIS A 598 -2.78 -76.13 -11.27
N ARG A 599 -3.49 -76.27 -12.40
CA ARG A 599 -4.57 -75.35 -12.78
C ARG A 599 -5.77 -75.42 -11.84
N HIS A 600 -6.07 -76.58 -11.26
CA HIS A 600 -7.09 -76.69 -10.22
C HIS A 600 -6.69 -75.88 -8.98
N LEU A 601 -5.47 -76.07 -8.49
CA LEU A 601 -4.96 -75.39 -7.29
C LEU A 601 -4.85 -73.86 -7.50
N LEU A 602 -4.45 -73.41 -8.69
CA LEU A 602 -4.52 -71.99 -9.07
C LEU A 602 -5.95 -71.46 -8.94
N ARG A 603 -6.94 -72.17 -9.49
CA ARG A 603 -8.34 -71.71 -9.47
C ARG A 603 -9.01 -71.79 -8.09
N THR A 604 -8.68 -72.77 -7.24
CA THR A 604 -9.37 -73.00 -5.96
C THR A 604 -8.66 -72.39 -4.75
N SER A 605 -7.33 -72.29 -4.77
CA SER A 605 -6.55 -71.79 -3.63
C SER A 605 -5.77 -70.51 -3.93
N ALA A 606 -5.27 -70.32 -5.15
CA ALA A 606 -4.53 -69.09 -5.49
C ALA A 606 -5.45 -67.90 -5.80
N ALA A 607 -6.54 -68.10 -6.56
CA ALA A 607 -7.44 -67.01 -6.95
C ALA A 607 -8.03 -66.22 -5.76
N PRO A 608 -8.51 -66.85 -4.66
CA PRO A 608 -8.98 -66.12 -3.48
C PRO A 608 -7.88 -65.30 -2.78
N ILE A 609 -6.62 -65.73 -2.86
CA ILE A 609 -5.47 -64.99 -2.31
C ILE A 609 -5.23 -63.72 -3.13
N VAL A 610 -5.28 -63.81 -4.47
CA VAL A 610 -5.17 -62.66 -5.37
C VAL A 610 -6.30 -61.66 -5.13
N ASP A 611 -7.54 -62.13 -5.01
CA ASP A 611 -8.71 -61.26 -4.86
C ASP A 611 -8.70 -60.50 -3.53
N LEU A 612 -8.38 -61.20 -2.43
CA LEU A 612 -8.16 -60.61 -1.12
C LEU A 612 -7.03 -59.56 -1.17
N LEU A 613 -5.91 -59.90 -1.80
CA LEU A 613 -4.73 -59.04 -1.86
C LEU A 613 -5.01 -57.77 -2.67
N PHE A 614 -5.59 -57.89 -3.87
CA PHE A 614 -5.88 -56.73 -4.73
C PHE A 614 -6.90 -55.80 -4.09
N HIS A 615 -7.96 -56.34 -3.48
CA HIS A 615 -8.97 -55.53 -2.79
C HIS A 615 -8.38 -54.72 -1.61
N ASN A 616 -7.55 -55.35 -0.77
CA ASN A 616 -6.94 -54.66 0.38
C ASN A 616 -5.83 -53.69 -0.05
N LEU A 617 -5.09 -53.96 -1.13
CA LEU A 617 -4.10 -53.02 -1.68
C LEU A 617 -4.74 -51.79 -2.32
N ASP A 618 -5.87 -51.94 -3.02
CA ASP A 618 -6.64 -50.81 -3.57
C ASP A 618 -7.27 -49.96 -2.44
N LEU A 619 -7.80 -50.61 -1.39
CA LEU A 619 -8.25 -49.93 -0.17
C LEU A 619 -7.12 -49.15 0.52
N HIS A 620 -5.95 -49.78 0.69
CA HIS A 620 -4.76 -49.13 1.25
C HIS A 620 -4.29 -47.96 0.38
N ASN A 621 -4.39 -48.06 -0.95
CA ASN A 621 -4.06 -46.98 -1.88
C ASN A 621 -5.05 -45.80 -1.73
N LYS A 622 -6.35 -46.06 -1.63
CA LYS A 622 -7.38 -45.03 -1.39
C LYS A 622 -7.15 -44.28 -0.07
N LEU A 623 -6.93 -44.99 1.03
CA LEU A 623 -6.61 -44.40 2.34
C LEU A 623 -5.32 -43.57 2.30
N LYS A 624 -4.27 -44.07 1.63
CA LYS A 624 -2.99 -43.35 1.44
C LYS A 624 -3.15 -42.04 0.68
N ASN A 625 -4.08 -41.99 -0.27
CA ASN A 625 -4.38 -40.82 -1.09
C ASN A 625 -5.39 -39.86 -0.43
N GLY A 626 -5.77 -40.10 0.84
CA GLY A 626 -6.68 -39.23 1.59
C GLY A 626 -8.16 -39.38 1.23
N ILE A 627 -8.53 -40.43 0.49
CA ILE A 627 -9.92 -40.70 0.12
C ILE A 627 -10.60 -41.38 1.33
N GLU A 628 -11.73 -40.82 1.79
CA GLU A 628 -12.58 -41.49 2.76
C GLU A 628 -13.18 -42.76 2.15
N VAL A 629 -13.08 -43.87 2.86
CA VAL A 629 -13.69 -45.14 2.48
C VAL A 629 -14.58 -45.60 3.62
N ALA A 630 -15.80 -46.03 3.29
CA ALA A 630 -16.78 -46.51 4.25
C ALA A 630 -16.20 -47.65 5.11
N GLU A 631 -16.64 -47.76 6.36
CA GLU A 631 -16.13 -48.76 7.28
C GLU A 631 -16.35 -50.18 6.76
N LEU A 632 -15.30 -51.02 6.87
CA LEU A 632 -15.34 -52.42 6.49
C LEU A 632 -16.34 -53.19 7.34
N GLN A 633 -17.55 -53.40 6.81
CA GLN A 633 -18.43 -54.44 7.31
C GLN A 633 -17.76 -55.80 7.11
N ASN A 634 -17.89 -56.68 8.10
CA ASN A 634 -17.09 -57.90 8.16
C ASN A 634 -17.49 -58.93 7.09
N SER A 635 -16.47 -59.40 6.36
CA SER A 635 -16.37 -60.79 5.90
C SER A 635 -17.39 -61.28 4.85
N GLU A 636 -17.52 -60.58 3.72
CA GLU A 636 -17.83 -61.27 2.46
C GLU A 636 -16.54 -61.65 1.72
N SER A 637 -16.54 -62.83 1.09
CA SER A 637 -15.41 -63.33 0.31
C SER A 637 -15.42 -62.67 -1.07
N VAL A 638 -14.66 -61.58 -1.22
CA VAL A 638 -14.49 -60.88 -2.50
C VAL A 638 -14.00 -61.87 -3.57
N SER A 639 -14.84 -62.16 -4.56
CA SER A 639 -14.53 -63.01 -5.71
C SER A 639 -14.52 -62.16 -6.97
N LEU A 640 -13.35 -61.94 -7.56
CA LEU A 640 -13.19 -61.10 -8.75
C LEU A 640 -13.25 -61.93 -10.04
N ASN A 641 -13.70 -61.32 -11.12
CA ASN A 641 -13.45 -61.83 -12.47
C ASN A 641 -12.09 -61.33 -13.03
N THR A 642 -11.60 -61.94 -14.12
CA THR A 642 -10.30 -61.57 -14.73
C THR A 642 -10.23 -60.10 -15.16
N GLY A 643 -11.35 -59.52 -15.60
CA GLY A 643 -11.45 -58.10 -15.94
C GLY A 643 -11.24 -57.20 -14.71
N GLU A 644 -11.91 -57.50 -13.61
CA GLU A 644 -11.80 -56.78 -12.34
C GLU A 644 -10.41 -56.89 -11.71
N ARG A 645 -9.78 -58.09 -11.75
CA ARG A 645 -8.37 -58.24 -11.39
C ARG A 645 -7.48 -57.31 -12.21
N THR A 646 -7.72 -57.23 -13.52
CA THR A 646 -6.93 -56.42 -14.44
C THR A 646 -7.15 -54.91 -14.27
N THR A 647 -8.35 -54.46 -13.88
CA THR A 647 -8.62 -53.04 -13.60
C THR A 647 -8.06 -52.62 -12.24
N LEU A 648 -8.21 -53.44 -11.19
CA LEU A 648 -7.61 -53.19 -9.88
C LEU A 648 -6.08 -53.23 -9.93
N ALA A 649 -5.49 -54.17 -10.67
CA ALA A 649 -4.04 -54.15 -10.91
C ALA A 649 -3.56 -52.83 -11.56
N LYS A 650 -4.41 -52.14 -12.34
CA LYS A 650 -4.12 -50.85 -12.98
C LYS A 650 -4.47 -49.62 -12.12
N SER A 651 -5.23 -49.75 -11.03
CA SER A 651 -5.47 -48.66 -10.06
C SER A 651 -4.32 -48.51 -9.05
N LEU A 652 -3.51 -49.55 -8.87
CA LEU A 652 -2.34 -49.54 -7.99
C LEU A 652 -1.21 -48.64 -8.53
N PRO A 653 -0.35 -48.07 -7.67
CA PRO A 653 0.67 -47.13 -8.10
C PRO A 653 1.96 -47.81 -8.60
N GLY A 654 2.41 -47.43 -9.81
CA GLY A 654 3.78 -47.64 -10.28
C GLY A 654 4.22 -49.11 -10.36
N THR A 655 5.32 -49.45 -9.69
CA THR A 655 5.91 -50.79 -9.65
C THR A 655 4.95 -51.86 -9.12
N LEU A 656 4.06 -51.49 -8.19
CA LEU A 656 3.05 -52.39 -7.64
C LEU A 656 2.02 -52.81 -8.70
N SER A 657 1.68 -51.91 -9.64
CA SER A 657 0.76 -52.22 -10.74
C SER A 657 1.32 -53.27 -11.69
N ASN A 658 2.58 -53.10 -12.10
CA ASN A 658 3.25 -54.05 -12.99
C ASN A 658 3.29 -55.45 -12.36
N LYS A 659 3.68 -55.54 -11.08
CA LYS A 659 3.73 -56.81 -10.34
C LYS A 659 2.34 -57.44 -10.15
N ALA A 660 1.30 -56.63 -9.91
CA ALA A 660 -0.08 -57.11 -9.83
C ALA A 660 -0.56 -57.68 -11.18
N LEU A 661 -0.24 -57.05 -12.31
CA LEU A 661 -0.54 -57.59 -13.63
C LEU A 661 0.15 -58.95 -13.87
N THR A 662 1.44 -59.08 -13.52
CA THR A 662 2.17 -60.36 -13.62
C THR A 662 1.55 -61.46 -12.75
N VAL A 663 1.02 -61.13 -11.57
CA VAL A 663 0.28 -62.08 -10.71
C VAL A 663 -1.04 -62.51 -11.35
N ALA A 664 -1.79 -61.59 -11.95
CA ALA A 664 -3.03 -61.90 -12.65
C ALA A 664 -2.79 -62.80 -13.88
N GLU A 665 -1.73 -62.53 -14.65
CA GLU A 665 -1.31 -63.37 -15.78
C GLU A 665 -0.84 -64.77 -15.33
N ALA A 666 -0.05 -64.85 -14.25
CA ALA A 666 0.43 -66.12 -13.72
C ALA A 666 -0.70 -67.01 -13.16
N LEU A 667 -1.78 -66.42 -12.64
CA LEU A 667 -2.96 -67.11 -12.14
C LEU A 667 -3.69 -67.90 -13.25
N GLU A 668 -3.69 -67.42 -14.49
CA GLU A 668 -4.28 -68.11 -15.66
C GLU A 668 -3.33 -69.14 -16.31
N GLY A 669 -2.15 -69.34 -15.71
CA GLY A 669 -1.08 -70.18 -16.21
C GLY A 669 -1.32 -71.70 -16.16
N LYS A 670 -0.20 -72.43 -16.11
CA LYS A 670 -0.16 -73.91 -16.12
C LYS A 670 0.62 -74.52 -14.95
N ARG A 671 1.22 -73.69 -14.09
CA ARG A 671 2.15 -74.07 -13.02
C ARG A 671 1.97 -73.15 -11.81
N VAL A 672 2.14 -73.72 -10.62
CA VAL A 672 1.89 -73.03 -9.34
C VAL A 672 3.15 -72.28 -8.90
N GLU A 673 4.31 -72.83 -9.20
CA GLU A 673 5.64 -72.30 -8.90
C GLU A 673 5.85 -70.92 -9.55
N THR A 674 5.38 -70.75 -10.80
CA THR A 674 5.41 -69.46 -11.52
C THR A 674 4.51 -68.42 -10.85
N PHE A 675 3.33 -68.83 -10.38
CA PHE A 675 2.42 -67.98 -9.63
C PHE A 675 2.99 -67.61 -8.25
N VAL A 676 3.55 -68.58 -7.52
CA VAL A 676 4.18 -68.37 -6.20
C VAL A 676 5.38 -67.41 -6.31
N SER A 677 6.14 -67.46 -7.41
CA SER A 677 7.21 -66.47 -7.67
C SER A 677 6.65 -65.06 -7.93
N ALA A 678 5.62 -64.91 -8.77
CA ALA A 678 5.03 -63.61 -9.07
C ALA A 678 4.32 -63.00 -7.84
N LEU A 679 3.62 -63.82 -7.05
CA LEU A 679 3.03 -63.41 -5.78
C LEU A 679 4.13 -63.04 -4.77
N GLY A 680 5.25 -63.77 -4.81
CA GLY A 680 6.56 -63.42 -4.26
C GLY A 680 6.87 -61.93 -4.39
N ASP A 681 7.07 -61.51 -5.64
CA ASP A 681 7.46 -60.15 -6.00
C ASP A 681 6.43 -59.09 -5.55
N LEU A 682 5.13 -59.36 -5.69
CA LEU A 682 4.03 -58.45 -5.34
C LEU A 682 3.91 -58.19 -3.84
N VAL A 683 4.06 -59.23 -3.03
CA VAL A 683 3.95 -59.14 -1.56
C VAL A 683 5.17 -58.42 -0.97
N GLU A 684 6.37 -58.63 -1.53
CA GLU A 684 7.56 -57.84 -1.16
C GLU A 684 7.39 -56.35 -1.53
N GLU A 685 6.85 -56.02 -2.71
CA GLU A 685 6.60 -54.63 -3.12
C GLU A 685 5.57 -53.90 -2.25
N SER A 686 4.61 -54.66 -1.69
CA SER A 686 3.61 -54.12 -0.76
C SER A 686 4.07 -54.12 0.71
N GLY A 687 5.33 -54.49 0.98
CA GLY A 687 5.91 -54.45 2.34
C GLY A 687 5.43 -55.56 3.27
N MET A 688 4.78 -56.59 2.72
CA MET A 688 4.37 -57.81 3.44
C MET A 688 5.42 -58.91 3.27
N VAL A 689 5.33 -59.97 4.08
CA VAL A 689 6.33 -61.05 4.11
C VAL A 689 5.67 -62.41 4.17
N PHE A 690 6.09 -63.35 3.31
CA PHE A 690 5.58 -64.72 3.36
C PHE A 690 6.14 -65.52 4.54
N LYS A 691 5.23 -66.02 5.38
CA LYS A 691 5.51 -67.14 6.29
C LYS A 691 5.72 -68.44 5.49
N LYS A 692 6.89 -69.04 5.65
CA LYS A 692 7.29 -70.29 4.97
C LYS A 692 6.88 -71.53 5.76
N LEU A 693 6.41 -72.56 5.07
CA LEU A 693 5.99 -73.84 5.65
C LEU A 693 7.19 -74.65 6.22
N ASP A 694 7.47 -74.48 7.51
CA ASP A 694 8.47 -75.30 8.22
C ASP A 694 7.93 -76.70 8.62
N LYS A 695 8.83 -77.64 8.95
CA LYS A 695 8.49 -79.05 9.26
C LYS A 695 7.63 -79.26 10.52
N LYS A 696 7.51 -78.26 11.40
CA LYS A 696 6.63 -78.26 12.59
C LYS A 696 5.26 -77.71 12.22
N LEU A 697 5.21 -76.57 11.51
CA LEU A 697 3.97 -76.01 10.98
C LEU A 697 3.27 -76.98 10.02
N GLU A 698 4.03 -77.63 9.13
CA GLU A 698 3.55 -78.68 8.23
C GLU A 698 2.85 -79.82 8.98
N ARG A 699 3.47 -80.37 10.03
CA ARG A 699 2.85 -81.42 10.86
C ARG A 699 1.59 -80.93 11.57
N THR A 700 1.58 -79.69 12.06
CA THR A 700 0.40 -79.09 12.69
C THR A 700 -0.74 -78.91 11.69
N LEU A 701 -0.44 -78.40 10.50
CA LEU A 701 -1.41 -78.16 9.43
C LEU A 701 -1.96 -79.46 8.82
N LEU A 702 -1.13 -80.47 8.60
CA LEU A 702 -1.58 -81.81 8.19
C LEU A 702 -2.49 -82.45 9.25
N HIS A 703 -2.23 -82.21 10.54
CA HIS A 703 -3.08 -82.71 11.62
C HIS A 703 -4.43 -81.98 11.70
N SER A 704 -4.44 -80.64 11.61
CA SER A 704 -5.70 -79.88 11.57
C SER A 704 -6.49 -80.18 10.30
N TYR A 705 -5.82 -80.28 9.15
CA TYR A 705 -6.44 -80.66 7.87
C TYR A 705 -6.97 -82.11 7.90
N ARG A 706 -6.28 -83.07 8.54
CA ARG A 706 -6.85 -84.42 8.77
C ARG A 706 -8.11 -84.32 9.61
N LYS A 707 -8.08 -83.62 10.75
CA LYS A 707 -9.25 -83.47 11.63
C LYS A 707 -10.44 -82.85 10.90
N GLU A 708 -10.20 -81.78 10.15
CA GLU A 708 -11.22 -81.05 9.39
C GLU A 708 -11.76 -81.90 8.23
N LEU A 709 -10.89 -82.50 7.42
CA LEU A 709 -11.32 -83.36 6.31
C LEU A 709 -12.03 -84.64 6.78
N THR A 710 -11.63 -85.23 7.92
CA THR A 710 -12.38 -86.31 8.58
C THR A 710 -13.76 -85.84 9.03
N SER A 711 -13.88 -84.63 9.60
CA SER A 711 -15.17 -84.02 9.92
C SER A 711 -16.04 -83.86 8.67
N GLN A 712 -15.50 -83.27 7.61
CA GLN A 712 -16.19 -83.10 6.33
C GLN A 712 -16.59 -84.42 5.67
N VAL A 713 -15.74 -85.46 5.68
CA VAL A 713 -16.10 -86.80 5.18
C VAL A 713 -17.19 -87.45 6.02
N SER A 714 -17.24 -87.20 7.33
CA SER A 714 -18.33 -87.68 8.19
C SER A 714 -19.67 -86.99 7.87
N ALA A 715 -19.65 -85.67 7.68
CA ALA A 715 -20.84 -84.84 7.48
C ALA A 715 -21.34 -84.78 6.02
N GLU A 716 -20.49 -85.03 5.02
CA GLU A 716 -20.86 -84.95 3.61
C GLU A 716 -21.89 -86.03 3.24
N MET A 717 -22.96 -85.64 2.54
CA MET A 717 -24.02 -86.55 2.10
C MET A 717 -24.25 -86.51 0.58
N ASP A 718 -23.64 -85.57 -0.16
CA ASP A 718 -23.64 -85.64 -1.62
C ASP A 718 -22.71 -86.79 -2.09
N PRO A 719 -23.23 -87.81 -2.81
CA PRO A 719 -22.40 -88.88 -3.36
C PRO A 719 -21.29 -88.38 -4.30
N ILE A 720 -21.46 -87.23 -4.95
CA ILE A 720 -20.47 -86.71 -5.90
C ILE A 720 -19.31 -86.01 -5.17
N ALA A 721 -19.59 -85.09 -4.24
CA ALA A 721 -18.59 -84.36 -3.45
C ALA A 721 -17.87 -85.23 -2.41
N LEU A 722 -18.48 -86.32 -1.94
CA LEU A 722 -17.85 -87.26 -1.00
C LEU A 722 -16.60 -87.93 -1.58
N LEU A 723 -16.63 -88.35 -2.85
CA LEU A 723 -15.55 -89.12 -3.46
C LEU A 723 -14.19 -88.36 -3.48
N PRO A 724 -14.11 -87.09 -3.96
CA PRO A 724 -12.87 -86.31 -3.84
C PRO A 724 -12.39 -86.14 -2.40
N LYS A 725 -13.28 -85.89 -1.44
CA LYS A 725 -12.93 -85.73 -0.01
C LYS A 725 -12.33 -87.02 0.58
N VAL A 726 -12.92 -88.17 0.26
CA VAL A 726 -12.43 -89.51 0.63
C VAL A 726 -11.05 -89.79 0.04
N VAL A 727 -10.85 -89.53 -1.26
CA VAL A 727 -9.54 -89.74 -1.92
C VAL A 727 -8.47 -88.81 -1.34
N SER A 728 -8.81 -87.56 -1.08
CA SER A 728 -7.90 -86.58 -0.45
C SER A 728 -7.48 -87.01 0.97
N LEU A 729 -8.40 -87.63 1.73
CA LEU A 729 -8.13 -88.13 3.07
C LEU A 729 -7.29 -89.42 3.06
N LEU A 730 -7.49 -90.30 2.07
CA LEU A 730 -6.62 -91.46 1.83
C LEU A 730 -5.19 -91.04 1.47
N TYR A 731 -5.02 -90.04 0.60
CA TYR A 731 -3.70 -89.46 0.28
C TYR A 731 -3.01 -88.86 1.51
N LEU A 732 -3.78 -88.22 2.40
CA LEU A 732 -3.29 -87.67 3.66
C LEU A 732 -2.88 -88.76 4.67
N GLN A 733 -3.61 -89.88 4.74
CA GLN A 733 -3.26 -91.01 5.59
C GLN A 733 -2.04 -91.80 5.06
N ILE A 734 -2.01 -92.11 3.75
CA ILE A 734 -1.02 -93.01 3.12
C ILE A 734 0.27 -92.29 2.73
N HIS A 735 0.17 -91.11 2.10
CA HIS A 735 1.31 -90.36 1.55
C HIS A 735 1.69 -89.14 2.40
N HIS A 736 0.93 -88.83 3.46
CA HIS A 736 1.11 -87.65 4.32
C HIS A 736 1.11 -86.31 3.56
N LYS A 737 0.40 -86.25 2.42
CA LYS A 737 0.30 -85.09 1.54
C LYS A 737 -1.17 -84.70 1.36
N ALA A 738 -1.46 -83.40 1.45
CA ALA A 738 -2.81 -82.86 1.36
C ALA A 738 -3.22 -82.67 -0.12
N LEU A 739 -3.74 -83.72 -0.75
CA LEU A 739 -4.16 -83.63 -2.15
C LEU A 739 -5.44 -82.80 -2.30
N GLN A 740 -5.42 -81.82 -3.20
CA GLN A 740 -6.61 -81.13 -3.72
C GLN A 740 -6.74 -81.45 -5.21
N ALA A 741 -7.76 -82.21 -5.60
CA ALA A 741 -7.89 -82.77 -6.95
C ALA A 741 -9.28 -82.55 -7.56
N PRO A 742 -9.38 -82.10 -8.83
CA PRO A 742 -10.66 -82.04 -9.54
C PRO A 742 -11.10 -83.44 -9.94
N GLY A 743 -12.41 -83.67 -10.11
CA GLY A 743 -12.98 -84.98 -10.49
C GLY A 743 -12.34 -85.66 -11.71
N ARG A 744 -11.77 -84.89 -12.66
CA ARG A 744 -11.02 -85.42 -13.83
C ARG A 744 -9.69 -86.09 -13.48
N ALA A 745 -9.06 -85.72 -12.36
CA ALA A 745 -7.82 -86.33 -11.87
C ALA A 745 -8.06 -87.48 -10.88
N ILE A 746 -9.27 -87.60 -10.34
CA ILE A 746 -9.60 -88.58 -9.28
C ILE A 746 -9.41 -90.04 -9.72
N SER A 747 -9.66 -90.38 -11.00
CA SER A 747 -9.40 -91.75 -11.49
C SER A 747 -7.91 -92.12 -11.45
N VAL A 748 -7.03 -91.18 -11.78
CA VAL A 748 -5.57 -91.39 -11.75
C VAL A 748 -5.04 -91.31 -10.31
N ALA A 749 -5.62 -90.47 -9.45
CA ALA A 749 -5.33 -90.51 -8.02
C ALA A 749 -5.72 -91.88 -7.42
N ILE A 750 -6.87 -92.45 -7.80
CA ILE A 750 -7.27 -93.79 -7.33
C ILE A 750 -6.34 -94.87 -7.87
N SER A 751 -5.97 -94.87 -9.15
CA SER A 751 -5.10 -95.92 -9.71
C SER A 751 -3.71 -95.94 -9.06
N ARG A 752 -3.17 -94.79 -8.63
CA ARG A 752 -1.91 -94.66 -7.87
C ARG A 752 -1.99 -95.24 -6.45
N LEU A 753 -3.18 -95.39 -5.86
CA LEU A 753 -3.36 -96.01 -4.55
C LEU A 753 -3.42 -97.55 -4.60
N LYS A 754 -3.41 -98.17 -5.79
CA LYS A 754 -3.56 -99.62 -5.95
C LYS A 754 -2.57 -100.43 -5.12
N ASP A 755 -1.29 -100.06 -5.17
CA ASP A 755 -0.21 -100.78 -4.46
C ASP A 755 -0.07 -100.36 -2.98
N LYS A 756 -1.12 -99.74 -2.42
CA LYS A 756 -1.18 -99.18 -1.05
C LYS A 756 -2.49 -99.49 -0.31
N LEU A 757 -3.52 -99.97 -1.01
CA LEU A 757 -4.80 -100.43 -0.45
C LEU A 757 -4.90 -101.94 -0.60
N ASP A 758 -5.77 -102.57 0.19
CA ASP A 758 -6.18 -103.95 -0.07
C ASP A 758 -7.13 -104.03 -1.28
N ASP A 759 -7.20 -105.21 -1.92
CA ASP A 759 -8.04 -105.43 -3.10
C ASP A 759 -9.54 -105.13 -2.86
N SER A 760 -10.03 -105.22 -1.62
CA SER A 760 -11.43 -104.94 -1.31
C SER A 760 -11.71 -103.43 -1.24
N ALA A 761 -10.87 -102.66 -0.52
CA ALA A 761 -10.95 -101.20 -0.48
C ALA A 761 -10.70 -100.58 -1.86
N TYR A 762 -9.69 -101.06 -2.59
CA TYR A 762 -9.40 -100.60 -3.96
C TYR A 762 -10.58 -100.86 -4.90
N LYS A 763 -11.24 -102.02 -4.79
CA LYS A 763 -12.45 -102.31 -5.57
C LYS A 763 -13.62 -101.41 -5.19
N ILE A 764 -13.90 -101.20 -3.89
CA ILE A 764 -14.97 -100.29 -3.44
C ILE A 764 -14.75 -98.89 -4.02
N LEU A 765 -13.53 -98.38 -3.95
CA LEU A 765 -13.15 -97.05 -4.42
C LEU A 765 -13.25 -96.92 -5.96
N THR A 766 -12.81 -97.94 -6.70
CA THR A 766 -12.88 -97.99 -8.17
C THR A 766 -14.32 -98.14 -8.67
N ASP A 767 -15.10 -99.05 -8.09
CA ASP A 767 -16.53 -99.23 -8.40
C ASP A 767 -17.30 -97.90 -8.18
N TYR A 768 -17.07 -97.23 -7.05
CA TYR A 768 -17.71 -95.95 -6.71
C TYR A 768 -17.33 -94.85 -7.71
N GLN A 769 -16.05 -94.74 -8.07
CA GLN A 769 -15.59 -93.79 -9.08
C GLN A 769 -16.23 -94.04 -10.45
N SER A 770 -16.35 -95.31 -10.87
CA SER A 770 -16.97 -95.66 -12.16
C SER A 770 -18.46 -95.27 -12.20
N ALA A 771 -19.18 -95.47 -11.09
CA ALA A 771 -20.57 -95.07 -10.95
C ALA A 771 -20.72 -93.53 -10.87
N THR A 772 -19.79 -92.83 -10.20
CA THR A 772 -19.77 -91.35 -10.13
C THR A 772 -19.54 -90.73 -11.51
N VAL A 773 -18.59 -91.26 -12.30
CA VAL A 773 -18.37 -90.82 -13.69
C VAL A 773 -19.57 -91.15 -14.58
N THR A 774 -20.21 -92.31 -14.39
CA THR A 774 -21.45 -92.65 -15.09
C THR A 774 -22.55 -91.62 -14.79
N LEU A 775 -22.80 -91.31 -13.51
CA LEU A 775 -23.78 -90.30 -13.11
C LEU A 775 -23.47 -88.92 -13.69
N LEU A 776 -22.21 -88.46 -13.60
CA LEU A 776 -21.79 -87.17 -14.17
C LEU A 776 -21.95 -87.13 -15.70
N SER A 777 -21.69 -88.24 -16.41
CA SER A 777 -21.91 -88.31 -17.86
C SER A 777 -23.39 -88.18 -18.24
N LEU A 778 -24.28 -88.85 -17.49
CA LEU A 778 -25.74 -88.74 -17.68
C LEU A 778 -26.23 -87.32 -17.42
N ILE A 779 -25.79 -86.70 -16.31
CA ILE A 779 -26.11 -85.29 -15.99
C ILE A 779 -25.63 -84.35 -17.10
N SER A 780 -24.43 -84.56 -17.65
CA SER A 780 -23.89 -83.74 -18.74
C SER A 780 -24.56 -83.96 -20.11
N ALA A 781 -25.33 -85.04 -20.27
CA ALA A 781 -26.04 -85.39 -21.51
C ALA A 781 -27.54 -85.05 -21.47
N ALA A 782 -28.10 -84.77 -20.28
CA ALA A 782 -29.54 -84.54 -20.10
C ALA A 782 -30.03 -83.14 -20.50
N THR A 783 -29.14 -82.23 -20.93
CA THR A 783 -29.47 -80.84 -21.28
C THR A 783 -30.15 -80.71 -22.66
N GLY A 784 -31.14 -81.56 -22.98
CA GLY A 784 -31.79 -81.59 -24.30
C GLY A 784 -33.01 -82.51 -24.47
N ASP A 785 -33.18 -83.55 -23.66
CA ASP A 785 -34.35 -84.46 -23.67
C ASP A 785 -34.64 -84.94 -22.23
N GLU A 786 -35.79 -84.57 -21.65
CA GLU A 786 -35.96 -84.60 -20.17
C GLU A 786 -36.50 -85.91 -19.58
N ASP A 787 -37.46 -86.61 -20.20
CA ASP A 787 -38.16 -87.72 -19.53
C ASP A 787 -37.30 -88.98 -19.32
N CYS A 788 -36.75 -89.56 -20.40
CA CYS A 788 -36.01 -90.83 -20.32
C CYS A 788 -34.58 -90.71 -19.72
N SER A 789 -34.10 -89.48 -19.49
CA SER A 789 -32.79 -89.20 -18.91
C SER A 789 -32.85 -89.09 -17.37
N SER A 790 -33.91 -88.49 -16.84
CA SER A 790 -34.12 -88.24 -15.41
C SER A 790 -34.11 -89.52 -14.55
N ASP A 791 -34.94 -90.52 -14.88
CA ASP A 791 -35.02 -91.79 -14.13
C ASP A 791 -33.67 -92.51 -14.02
N ARG A 792 -32.83 -92.42 -15.08
CA ARG A 792 -31.49 -93.03 -15.11
C ARG A 792 -30.50 -92.29 -14.22
N ILE A 793 -30.65 -90.97 -14.09
CA ILE A 793 -29.86 -90.14 -13.17
C ILE A 793 -30.27 -90.46 -11.72
N LEU A 794 -31.57 -90.51 -11.41
CA LEU A 794 -32.08 -90.88 -10.08
C LEU A 794 -31.62 -92.28 -9.65
N THR A 795 -31.85 -93.31 -10.48
CA THR A 795 -31.44 -94.69 -10.20
C THR A 795 -29.92 -94.81 -9.95
N LYS A 796 -29.10 -94.03 -10.66
CA LYS A 796 -27.64 -94.02 -10.46
C LYS A 796 -27.19 -93.20 -9.25
N ARG A 797 -27.97 -92.20 -8.84
CA ARG A 797 -27.76 -91.44 -7.60
C ARG A 797 -28.05 -92.30 -6.37
N GLU A 798 -29.22 -92.95 -6.32
CA GLU A 798 -29.60 -93.88 -5.24
C GLU A 798 -28.57 -95.03 -5.08
N LEU A 799 -28.06 -95.56 -6.19
CA LEU A 799 -26.98 -96.55 -6.18
C LEU A 799 -25.71 -96.03 -5.47
N LEU A 800 -25.33 -94.78 -5.67
CA LEU A 800 -24.16 -94.19 -5.01
C LEU A 800 -24.45 -93.83 -3.54
N GLU A 801 -25.66 -93.34 -3.24
CA GLU A 801 -26.11 -93.03 -1.88
C GLU A 801 -26.14 -94.30 -1.00
N SER A 802 -26.63 -95.43 -1.53
CA SER A 802 -26.55 -96.73 -0.85
C SER A 802 -25.11 -97.22 -0.58
N ARG A 803 -24.12 -96.70 -1.33
CA ARG A 803 -22.69 -97.02 -1.18
C ARG A 803 -21.92 -96.00 -0.33
N ILE A 804 -22.52 -94.88 0.07
CA ILE A 804 -21.88 -93.87 0.95
C ILE A 804 -21.30 -94.49 2.23
N PRO A 805 -22.02 -95.38 2.98
CA PRO A 805 -21.46 -95.97 4.20
C PRO A 805 -20.21 -96.81 3.96
N ALA A 806 -20.16 -97.57 2.85
CA ALA A 806 -19.01 -98.37 2.48
C ALA A 806 -17.80 -97.49 2.10
N LEU A 807 -18.04 -96.40 1.36
CA LEU A 807 -16.98 -95.46 0.96
C LEU A 807 -16.42 -94.68 2.17
N LYS A 808 -17.29 -94.21 3.08
CA LYS A 808 -16.86 -93.59 4.36
C LYS A 808 -16.10 -94.59 5.24
N GLY A 809 -16.52 -95.86 5.25
CA GLY A 809 -15.87 -96.95 5.97
C GLY A 809 -14.38 -97.12 5.66
N LEU A 810 -13.95 -96.83 4.42
CA LEU A 810 -12.55 -96.94 3.99
C LEU A 810 -11.58 -96.01 4.75
N VAL A 811 -12.08 -94.93 5.38
CA VAL A 811 -11.23 -93.85 5.90
C VAL A 811 -11.61 -93.38 7.30
N LEU A 812 -12.83 -93.68 7.76
CA LEU A 812 -13.29 -93.40 9.13
C LEU A 812 -13.05 -94.55 10.12
N SER A 813 -12.51 -95.68 9.65
CA SER A 813 -12.18 -96.86 10.48
C SER A 813 -10.67 -96.98 10.83
N ALA A 814 -9.86 -95.95 10.54
CA ALA A 814 -8.39 -95.93 10.64
C ALA A 814 -7.79 -94.60 11.18
#